data_AF-A0A3M1Y5J8-F1
#
_entry.id   AF-A0A3M1Y5J8-F1
#
_cell.length_a   1.000
_cell.length_b   1.000
_cell.length_c   1.000
_cell.angle_alpha   90.00
_cell.angle_beta   90.00
_cell.angle_gamma   90.00
#
_symmetry.space_group_name_H-M   'P 1'
#
loop_
_entity.id
_entity.type
_entity.pdbx_description
1 polymer ?
#
loop_
_entity_poly.entity_id
_entity_poly.type
_entity_poly.pdbx_seq_one_letter_code
_entity_poly.pdbx_strand_id
1 'polypeptide(L)'
;MPNIELKDILIAARQEAYRMRHFYIGAEHLFIALLQIRGSLASHIVQHYGLTPEYVINAIRRKLGKGGKHRLWADVPKTPRAEVILSIANDLALDNGREQINERDILIALFEEYENIPMRVLIALGLNNPRELIELAQNTATHSSSQQPYIRIDFGQHFEPTDKLSRDEAFILRRMFYGYSQIRVERRLTSGYSSATLLVVTPIHVDKREDAAVIVKINQVDSILDEAQRYEAHVKTKLPPMTARIEDKPIAPEQSDLAGIKYTLIAGYDRVPKDLRAIMATWTPKDIGEWLKNELFPPFSHSWWKQNRPFRFQVWREYDWLLPPVLTLEFSQKEFPSNGHVIRMPIKRAKLRRLDYGDVVAVENFIVQRVYPDRNTIQLAVGNNTDSTNAYKIEVRGVNLEENTYYRGEVVENLVGTVWQTRAQQLLLALRALEPDFDAQAEKIPINNKEKIPNPILAYEGLLDSYVNGTLCTIHGDLHPGNIMIGPNQSAFLIDFAHTRDGHTIFDWVTLENSILNDYVMSATDGSWDAARMVVNHIIKLNGGEFIDTTLSPAIARLETVRYIREIARQCLAEDDKWSEYYTALVFCGLRTLTWETASIGGRRLMYLVAGLAIRELRTRFRPSSSSETPSPDDTDMSLSL
;
A
#
# COMPACT_ATOMS: atom_id res chain seq x y z
N MET A 1 -7.87 37.83 -21.07
CA MET A 1 -9.06 36.95 -20.99
C MET A 1 -8.54 35.53 -20.83
N PRO A 2 -9.04 34.69 -19.90
CA PRO A 2 -8.52 33.33 -19.80
C PRO A 2 -9.15 32.50 -20.92
N ASN A 3 -8.52 32.55 -22.08
CA ASN A 3 -8.73 31.58 -23.15
C ASN A 3 -8.14 30.24 -22.67
N ILE A 4 -8.85 29.13 -22.84
CA ILE A 4 -8.29 27.81 -22.55
C ILE A 4 -7.08 27.63 -23.47
N GLU A 5 -5.91 27.45 -22.89
CA GLU A 5 -4.66 27.34 -23.63
C GLU A 5 -4.53 25.95 -24.27
N LEU A 6 -3.84 25.86 -25.40
CA LEU A 6 -3.52 24.60 -26.07
C LEU A 6 -2.92 23.55 -25.12
N LYS A 7 -2.12 23.97 -24.14
CA LYS A 7 -1.50 23.06 -23.16
C LYS A 7 -2.55 22.28 -22.36
N ASP A 8 -3.58 22.95 -21.86
CA ASP A 8 -4.64 22.32 -21.05
C ASP A 8 -5.48 21.36 -21.89
N ILE A 9 -5.76 21.76 -23.13
CA ILE A 9 -6.51 20.95 -24.10
C ILE A 9 -5.72 19.68 -24.45
N LEU A 10 -4.41 19.80 -24.67
CA LEU A 10 -3.54 18.65 -24.95
C LEU A 10 -3.44 17.70 -23.74
N ILE A 11 -3.39 18.24 -22.52
CA ILE A 11 -3.40 17.42 -21.30
C ILE A 11 -4.69 16.60 -21.21
N ALA A 12 -5.85 17.24 -21.39
CA ALA A 12 -7.14 16.56 -21.37
C ALA A 12 -7.27 15.55 -22.53
N ALA A 13 -6.77 15.88 -23.72
CA ALA A 13 -6.77 14.98 -24.87
C ALA A 13 -5.92 13.72 -24.61
N ARG A 14 -4.75 13.86 -23.97
CA ARG A 14 -3.93 12.71 -23.54
C ARG A 14 -4.65 11.83 -22.53
N GLN A 15 -5.33 12.43 -21.55
CA GLN A 15 -6.12 11.68 -20.57
C GLN A 15 -7.24 10.88 -21.25
N GLU A 16 -7.93 11.48 -22.23
CA GLU A 16 -8.96 10.77 -23.00
C GLU A 16 -8.38 9.64 -23.85
N ALA A 17 -7.27 9.88 -24.56
CA ALA A 17 -6.58 8.86 -25.34
C ALA A 17 -6.19 7.66 -24.46
N TYR A 18 -5.62 7.94 -23.29
CA TYR A 18 -5.28 6.92 -22.29
C TYR A 18 -6.51 6.15 -21.80
N ARG A 19 -7.61 6.86 -21.50
CA ARG A 19 -8.88 6.26 -21.07
C ARG A 19 -9.46 5.32 -22.14
N MET A 20 -9.30 5.66 -23.41
CA MET A 20 -9.74 4.88 -24.57
C MET A 20 -8.75 3.79 -24.99
N ARG A 21 -7.55 3.75 -24.39
CA ARG A 21 -6.43 2.87 -24.77
C ARG A 21 -5.93 3.13 -26.19
N HIS A 22 -5.95 4.38 -26.61
CA HIS A 22 -5.37 4.84 -27.86
C HIS A 22 -3.98 5.39 -27.58
N PHE A 23 -2.96 4.87 -28.28
CA PHE A 23 -1.57 5.28 -28.13
C PHE A 23 -1.18 6.40 -29.10
N TYR A 24 -2.14 7.28 -29.38
CA TYR A 24 -1.98 8.44 -30.24
C TYR A 24 -2.99 9.53 -29.84
N ILE A 25 -2.70 10.79 -30.18
CA ILE A 25 -3.65 11.89 -30.05
C ILE A 25 -4.27 12.15 -31.43
N GLY A 26 -5.57 11.86 -31.56
CA GLY A 26 -6.36 12.16 -32.75
C GLY A 26 -7.27 13.38 -32.57
N ALA A 27 -7.93 13.80 -33.64
CA ALA A 27 -8.92 14.88 -33.65
C ALA A 27 -10.05 14.63 -32.63
N GLU A 28 -10.44 13.36 -32.47
CA GLU A 28 -11.42 12.90 -31.50
C GLU A 28 -11.06 13.21 -30.06
N HIS A 29 -9.78 13.08 -29.69
CA HIS A 29 -9.32 13.33 -28.33
C HIS A 29 -9.27 14.83 -28.05
N LEU A 30 -8.88 15.63 -29.04
CA LEU A 30 -8.92 17.10 -28.96
C LEU A 30 -10.36 17.60 -28.79
N PHE A 31 -11.30 17.10 -29.59
CA PHE A 31 -12.70 17.53 -29.48
C PHE A 31 -13.38 17.05 -28.20
N ILE A 32 -13.11 15.81 -27.75
CA ILE A 32 -13.59 15.35 -26.44
C ILE A 32 -13.01 16.19 -25.31
N ALA A 33 -11.72 16.56 -25.37
CA ALA A 33 -11.11 17.44 -24.39
C ALA A 33 -11.83 18.78 -24.31
N LEU A 34 -12.13 19.40 -25.46
CA LEU A 34 -12.93 20.63 -25.51
C LEU A 34 -14.31 20.45 -24.86
N LEU A 35 -15.02 19.35 -25.16
CA LEU A 35 -16.35 19.06 -24.59
C LEU A 35 -16.33 18.69 -23.09
N GLN A 36 -15.19 18.22 -22.56
CA GLN A 36 -15.04 17.88 -21.14
C GLN A 36 -14.86 19.12 -20.27
N ILE A 37 -14.40 20.24 -20.84
CA ILE A 37 -14.19 21.47 -20.09
C ILE A 37 -15.55 22.16 -19.90
N ARG A 38 -15.93 22.39 -18.64
CA ARG A 38 -17.22 22.99 -18.30
C ARG A 38 -17.27 24.45 -18.77
N GLY A 39 -18.33 24.80 -19.51
CA GLY A 39 -18.50 26.16 -20.06
C GLY A 39 -17.61 26.46 -21.26
N SER A 40 -16.99 25.44 -21.84
CA SER A 40 -16.20 25.57 -23.06
C SER A 40 -17.06 26.01 -24.24
N LEU A 41 -16.43 26.67 -25.22
CA LEU A 41 -17.08 27.07 -26.46
C LEU A 41 -17.68 25.85 -27.18
N ALA A 42 -16.96 24.73 -27.22
CA ALA A 42 -17.47 23.49 -27.81
C ALA A 42 -18.74 22.98 -27.11
N SER A 43 -18.77 23.05 -25.77
CA SER A 43 -19.96 22.67 -24.99
C SER A 43 -21.15 23.57 -25.28
N HIS A 44 -20.93 24.88 -25.38
CA HIS A 44 -21.97 25.84 -25.72
C HIS A 44 -22.56 25.61 -27.12
N ILE A 45 -21.72 25.30 -28.11
CA ILE A 45 -22.17 25.02 -29.48
C ILE A 45 -23.06 23.78 -29.50
N VAL A 46 -22.63 22.64 -28.92
CA VAL A 46 -23.48 21.43 -28.96
C VAL A 46 -24.78 21.61 -28.17
N GLN A 47 -24.75 22.38 -27.08
CA GLN A 47 -25.95 22.74 -26.30
C GLN A 47 -26.91 23.65 -27.08
N HIS A 48 -26.40 24.56 -27.91
CA HIS A 48 -27.21 25.39 -28.80
C HIS A 48 -28.09 24.54 -29.73
N TYR A 49 -27.57 23.37 -30.16
CA TYR A 49 -28.31 22.39 -30.97
C TYR A 49 -29.08 21.35 -30.12
N GLY A 50 -29.28 21.60 -28.82
CA GLY A 50 -30.06 20.73 -27.94
C GLY A 50 -29.36 19.42 -27.52
N LEU A 51 -28.05 19.30 -27.74
CA LEU A 51 -27.26 18.14 -27.34
C LEU A 51 -26.52 18.41 -26.03
N THR A 52 -26.37 17.39 -25.18
CA THR A 52 -25.47 17.49 -24.03
C THR A 52 -24.03 17.13 -24.44
N PRO A 53 -22.99 17.80 -23.89
CA PRO A 53 -21.59 17.43 -24.17
C PRO A 53 -21.30 15.96 -23.92
N GLU A 54 -21.86 15.40 -22.83
CA GLU A 54 -21.71 13.98 -22.48
C GLU A 54 -22.30 13.04 -23.54
N TYR A 55 -23.45 13.38 -24.12
CA TYR A 55 -24.06 12.58 -25.18
C TYR A 55 -23.17 12.53 -26.43
N VAL A 56 -22.61 13.67 -26.84
CA VAL A 56 -21.70 13.77 -27.99
C VAL A 56 -20.40 13.02 -27.73
N ILE A 57 -19.79 13.20 -26.55
CA ILE A 57 -18.60 12.45 -26.11
C ILE A 57 -18.84 10.95 -26.21
N ASN A 58 -19.98 10.47 -25.70
CA ASN A 58 -20.31 9.05 -25.74
C ASN A 58 -20.58 8.55 -27.16
N ALA A 59 -21.15 9.37 -28.05
CA ALA A 59 -21.31 9.04 -29.46
C ALA A 59 -19.96 8.87 -30.18
N ILE A 60 -19.00 9.78 -29.93
CA ILE A 60 -17.64 9.70 -30.46
C ILE A 60 -16.94 8.42 -29.97
N ARG A 61 -17.00 8.16 -28.66
CA ARG A 61 -16.41 6.94 -28.06
C ARG A 61 -16.98 5.65 -28.66
N ARG A 62 -18.30 5.59 -28.88
CA ARG A 62 -18.95 4.44 -29.52
C ARG A 62 -18.48 4.24 -30.96
N LYS A 63 -18.25 5.32 -31.69
CA LYS A 63 -17.78 5.25 -33.09
C LYS A 63 -16.33 4.75 -33.20
N LEU A 64 -15.48 5.11 -32.24
CA LEU A 64 -14.07 4.70 -32.19
C LEU A 64 -13.86 3.26 -31.70
N GLY A 65 -14.66 2.80 -30.73
CA GLY A 65 -14.36 1.59 -29.98
C GLY A 65 -13.22 1.80 -28.96
N LYS A 66 -12.88 0.76 -28.18
CA LYS A 66 -11.74 0.79 -27.25
C LYS A 66 -10.53 0.12 -27.90
N GLY A 67 -9.34 0.67 -27.71
CA GLY A 67 -8.08 0.08 -28.18
C GLY A 67 -7.72 -1.26 -27.50
N GLY A 68 -6.76 -1.97 -28.09
CA GLY A 68 -6.25 -3.27 -27.61
C GLY A 68 -5.50 -3.22 -26.27
N LYS A 69 -5.09 -4.39 -25.76
CA LYS A 69 -4.27 -4.49 -24.55
C LYS A 69 -2.78 -4.22 -24.88
N HIS A 70 -2.18 -3.30 -24.12
CA HIS A 70 -0.75 -2.99 -23.96
C HIS A 70 0.05 -2.33 -25.10
N ARG A 71 0.53 -1.11 -24.82
CA ARG A 71 1.94 -0.67 -24.96
C ARG A 71 2.18 0.50 -24.00
N LEU A 72 3.18 0.42 -23.12
CA LEU A 72 3.69 1.56 -22.34
C LEU A 72 4.74 2.25 -23.22
N TRP A 73 4.37 3.35 -23.89
CA TRP A 73 5.32 4.19 -24.64
C TRP A 73 5.33 5.59 -23.99
N ALA A 74 6.52 6.17 -23.92
CA ALA A 74 6.83 7.42 -23.20
C ALA A 74 6.45 8.70 -23.96
N ASP A 75 5.99 8.60 -25.21
CA ASP A 75 5.44 9.73 -25.96
C ASP A 75 4.22 9.26 -26.77
N VAL A 76 3.15 10.06 -26.74
CA VAL A 76 1.89 9.77 -27.44
C VAL A 76 1.89 10.58 -28.74
N PRO A 77 2.26 9.98 -29.89
CA PRO A 77 2.35 10.71 -31.15
C PRO A 77 0.98 11.27 -31.55
N LYS A 78 0.99 12.41 -32.24
CA LYS A 78 -0.22 12.98 -32.84
C LYS A 78 -0.47 12.28 -34.16
N THR A 79 -1.72 12.08 -34.53
CA THR A 79 -2.02 11.59 -35.89
C THR A 79 -1.70 12.69 -36.90
N PRO A 80 -1.38 12.35 -38.16
CA PRO A 80 -1.16 13.36 -39.21
C PRO A 80 -2.31 14.36 -39.30
N ARG A 81 -3.53 13.89 -39.05
CA ARG A 81 -4.74 14.72 -39.05
C ARG A 81 -4.83 15.68 -37.86
N ALA A 82 -4.41 15.23 -36.67
CA ALA A 82 -4.30 16.10 -35.51
C ALA A 82 -3.19 17.15 -35.69
N GLU A 83 -2.11 16.83 -36.40
CA GLU A 83 -1.07 17.80 -36.77
C GLU A 83 -1.60 18.86 -37.74
N VAL A 84 -2.37 18.45 -38.76
CA VAL A 84 -3.05 19.40 -39.67
C VAL A 84 -3.97 20.34 -38.91
N ILE A 85 -4.80 19.82 -37.99
CA ILE A 85 -5.69 20.65 -37.15
C ILE A 85 -4.89 21.67 -36.32
N LEU A 86 -3.78 21.24 -35.71
CA LEU A 86 -2.94 22.16 -34.93
C LEU A 86 -2.23 23.20 -35.81
N SER A 87 -1.88 22.85 -37.04
CA SER A 87 -1.33 23.79 -38.03
C SER A 87 -2.37 24.85 -38.41
N ILE A 88 -3.61 24.45 -38.73
CA ILE A 88 -4.70 25.38 -39.03
C ILE A 88 -4.97 26.29 -37.82
N ALA A 89 -5.01 25.72 -36.61
CA ALA A 89 -5.20 26.50 -35.38
C ALA A 89 -4.06 27.51 -35.13
N ASN A 90 -2.84 27.16 -35.52
CA ASN A 90 -1.69 28.06 -35.45
C ASN A 90 -1.84 29.24 -36.42
N ASP A 91 -2.21 28.96 -37.66
CA ASP A 91 -2.42 30.00 -38.68
C ASP A 91 -3.55 30.94 -38.26
N LEU A 92 -4.65 30.41 -37.73
CA LEU A 92 -5.74 31.20 -37.16
C LEU A 92 -5.29 32.08 -35.98
N ALA A 93 -4.39 31.59 -35.12
CA ALA A 93 -3.86 32.38 -34.02
C ALA A 93 -3.03 33.56 -34.57
N LEU A 94 -2.15 33.29 -35.53
CA LEU A 94 -1.27 34.28 -36.17
C LEU A 94 -2.06 35.35 -36.94
N ASP A 95 -3.07 34.95 -37.71
CA ASP A 95 -3.95 35.86 -38.46
C ASP A 95 -4.73 36.81 -37.54
N ASN A 96 -5.02 36.35 -36.32
CA ASN A 96 -5.64 37.16 -35.26
C ASN A 96 -4.60 37.93 -34.39
N GLY A 97 -3.33 37.98 -34.81
CA GLY A 97 -2.25 38.68 -34.11
C GLY A 97 -1.84 38.06 -32.77
N ARG A 98 -2.07 36.75 -32.58
CA ARG A 98 -1.74 36.02 -31.35
C ARG A 98 -0.64 34.98 -31.59
N GLU A 99 0.32 34.91 -30.67
CA GLU A 99 1.39 33.89 -30.68
C GLU A 99 0.93 32.55 -30.07
N GLN A 100 -0.20 32.54 -29.34
CA GLN A 100 -0.70 31.36 -28.64
C GLN A 100 -2.07 30.92 -29.15
N ILE A 101 -2.18 29.62 -29.40
CA ILE A 101 -3.41 28.91 -29.79
C ILE A 101 -4.33 28.77 -28.57
N ASN A 102 -5.61 29.09 -28.76
CA ASN A 102 -6.66 28.90 -27.75
C ASN A 102 -7.69 27.83 -28.16
N GLU A 103 -8.67 27.57 -27.29
CA GLU A 103 -9.82 26.71 -27.60
C GLU A 103 -10.52 27.07 -28.91
N ARG A 104 -10.77 28.35 -29.18
CA ARG A 104 -11.52 28.81 -30.36
C ARG A 104 -10.81 28.44 -31.65
N ASP A 105 -9.49 28.63 -31.70
CA ASP A 105 -8.67 28.30 -32.86
C ASP A 105 -8.71 26.80 -33.15
N ILE A 106 -8.58 25.97 -32.11
CA ILE A 106 -8.64 24.50 -32.25
C ILE A 106 -10.03 24.06 -32.69
N LEU A 107 -11.08 24.66 -32.13
CA LEU A 107 -12.46 24.31 -32.46
C LEU A 107 -12.81 24.68 -33.91
N ILE A 108 -12.41 25.86 -34.37
CA ILE A 108 -12.57 26.28 -35.77
C ILE A 108 -11.76 25.35 -36.68
N ALA A 109 -10.50 25.08 -36.35
CA ALA A 109 -9.67 24.16 -37.12
C ALA A 109 -10.27 22.75 -37.22
N LEU A 110 -10.87 22.24 -36.14
CA LEU A 110 -11.59 20.96 -36.14
C LEU A 110 -12.81 20.96 -37.07
N PHE A 111 -13.49 22.09 -37.21
CA PHE A 111 -14.65 22.22 -38.10
C PHE A 111 -14.26 22.46 -39.56
N GLU A 112 -13.16 23.18 -39.80
CA GLU A 112 -12.58 23.36 -41.13
C GLU A 112 -12.05 22.05 -41.70
N GLU A 113 -11.45 21.20 -40.84
CA GLU A 113 -10.93 19.89 -41.21
C GLU A 113 -12.07 18.85 -41.33
N TYR A 114 -12.98 19.06 -42.27
CA TYR A 114 -14.33 18.46 -42.32
C TYR A 114 -14.45 16.93 -42.21
N GLU A 115 -13.49 16.14 -42.70
CA GLU A 115 -13.67 14.67 -42.77
C GLU A 115 -13.28 13.90 -41.48
N ASN A 116 -13.07 14.58 -40.35
CA ASN A 116 -12.64 13.95 -39.09
C ASN A 116 -13.80 13.24 -38.35
N ILE A 117 -13.44 12.41 -37.37
CA ILE A 117 -14.41 11.60 -36.61
C ILE A 117 -15.42 12.47 -35.84
N PRO A 118 -15.00 13.52 -35.10
CA PRO A 118 -15.93 14.48 -34.51
C PRO A 118 -16.97 15.01 -35.50
N MET A 119 -16.55 15.52 -36.66
CA MET A 119 -17.46 16.05 -37.67
C MET A 119 -18.44 15.00 -38.20
N ARG A 120 -17.96 13.77 -38.48
CA ARG A 120 -18.85 12.66 -38.88
C ARG A 120 -19.91 12.36 -37.83
N VAL A 121 -19.55 12.45 -36.54
CA VAL A 121 -20.51 12.24 -35.44
C VAL A 121 -21.48 13.42 -35.34
N LEU A 122 -21.02 14.66 -35.41
CA LEU A 122 -21.89 15.85 -35.38
C LEU A 122 -22.91 15.85 -36.53
N ILE A 123 -22.48 15.52 -37.75
CA ILE A 123 -23.36 15.33 -38.92
C ILE A 123 -24.41 14.24 -38.64
N ALA A 124 -23.98 13.09 -38.12
CA ALA A 124 -24.91 12.01 -37.77
C ALA A 124 -25.91 12.40 -36.66
N LEU A 125 -25.57 13.40 -35.83
CA LEU A 125 -26.44 13.97 -34.79
C LEU A 125 -27.28 15.15 -35.28
N GLY A 126 -27.23 15.50 -36.58
CA GLY A 126 -28.05 16.54 -37.20
C GLY A 126 -27.34 17.87 -37.43
N LEU A 127 -26.07 18.03 -37.04
CA LEU A 127 -25.27 19.25 -37.25
C LEU A 127 -24.55 19.16 -38.59
N ASN A 128 -25.31 19.33 -39.68
CA ASN A 128 -24.86 19.04 -41.06
C ASN A 128 -24.16 20.21 -41.77
N ASN A 129 -24.07 21.39 -41.15
CA ASN A 129 -23.57 22.61 -41.78
C ASN A 129 -22.30 23.13 -41.07
N PRO A 130 -21.09 22.75 -41.52
CA PRO A 130 -19.83 23.18 -40.91
C PRO A 130 -19.62 24.68 -40.88
N ARG A 131 -20.11 25.40 -41.91
CA ARG A 131 -19.98 26.86 -41.98
C ARG A 131 -20.72 27.53 -40.83
N GLU A 132 -21.91 27.04 -40.53
CA GLU A 132 -22.71 27.53 -39.41
C GLU A 132 -22.04 27.25 -38.06
N LEU A 133 -21.39 26.08 -37.90
CA LEU A 133 -20.61 25.77 -36.70
C LEU A 133 -19.40 26.68 -36.54
N ILE A 134 -18.70 27.01 -37.64
CA ILE A 134 -17.57 27.94 -37.64
C ILE A 134 -18.06 29.36 -37.32
N GLU A 135 -19.12 29.84 -37.95
CA GLU A 135 -19.72 31.14 -37.66
C GLU A 135 -20.19 31.24 -36.20
N LEU A 136 -20.81 30.18 -35.67
CA LEU A 136 -21.21 30.14 -34.27
C LEU A 136 -19.99 30.14 -33.34
N ALA A 137 -18.94 29.39 -33.67
CA ALA A 137 -17.68 29.41 -32.92
C ALA A 137 -17.00 30.78 -32.96
N GLN A 138 -17.11 31.53 -34.07
CA GLN A 138 -16.57 32.89 -34.22
C GLN A 138 -17.39 33.94 -33.47
N ASN A 139 -18.71 33.81 -33.44
CA ASN A 139 -19.61 34.85 -32.93
C ASN A 139 -20.07 34.64 -31.48
N THR A 140 -19.92 33.42 -30.92
CA THR A 140 -20.29 33.15 -29.54
C THR A 140 -19.34 33.89 -28.60
N ALA A 141 -19.85 34.86 -27.84
CA ALA A 141 -19.09 35.50 -26.77
C ALA A 141 -18.82 34.47 -25.67
N THR A 142 -17.55 34.27 -25.31
CA THR A 142 -17.18 33.47 -24.13
C THR A 142 -17.72 34.15 -22.88
N HIS A 143 -18.86 33.68 -22.36
CA HIS A 143 -19.44 34.20 -21.14
C HIS A 143 -18.54 33.86 -19.95
N SER A 144 -17.82 34.87 -19.48
CA SER A 144 -17.03 34.88 -18.25
C SER A 144 -17.95 34.79 -17.03
N SER A 145 -18.58 33.65 -16.79
CA SER A 145 -18.95 33.31 -15.41
C SER A 145 -17.69 32.76 -14.76
N SER A 146 -17.18 33.52 -13.79
CA SER A 146 -15.99 33.22 -13.02
C SER A 146 -15.99 31.78 -12.49
N GLN A 147 -15.16 30.91 -13.05
CA GLN A 147 -14.78 29.65 -12.40
C GLN A 147 -13.27 29.56 -12.42
N GLN A 148 -12.68 29.40 -11.23
CA GLN A 148 -11.24 29.26 -11.10
C GLN A 148 -10.76 28.06 -11.93
N PRO A 149 -9.66 28.17 -12.70
CA PRO A 149 -9.15 27.09 -13.55
C PRO A 149 -8.66 25.86 -12.78
N TYR A 150 -8.73 25.89 -11.44
CA TYR A 150 -8.34 24.82 -10.55
C TYR A 150 -9.41 24.63 -9.49
N ILE A 151 -9.66 23.37 -9.12
CA ILE A 151 -10.45 23.03 -7.94
C ILE A 151 -9.91 23.79 -6.74
N ARG A 152 -10.80 24.52 -6.07
CA ARG A 152 -10.47 25.17 -4.81
C ARG A 152 -10.30 24.10 -3.72
N ILE A 153 -9.19 24.13 -3.01
CA ILE A 153 -8.95 23.26 -1.86
C ILE A 153 -9.17 24.10 -0.60
N ASP A 154 -10.22 23.78 0.13
CA ASP A 154 -10.48 24.34 1.46
C ASP A 154 -10.13 23.29 2.53
N PHE A 155 -9.91 23.75 3.76
CA PHE A 155 -9.57 22.90 4.90
C PHE A 155 -10.71 22.93 5.92
N GLY A 156 -11.11 21.76 6.42
CA GLY A 156 -12.13 21.61 7.45
C GLY A 156 -11.63 22.06 8.83
N GLN A 157 -12.55 22.19 9.79
CA GLN A 157 -12.24 22.65 11.15
C GLN A 157 -11.29 21.70 11.91
N HIS A 158 -11.20 20.44 11.48
CA HIS A 158 -10.37 19.40 12.09
C HIS A 158 -9.02 19.19 11.38
N PHE A 159 -8.67 20.08 10.46
CA PHE A 159 -7.40 20.06 9.77
C PHE A 159 -6.45 21.06 10.45
N GLU A 160 -5.30 20.59 10.96
CA GLU A 160 -4.39 21.44 11.71
C GLU A 160 -3.73 22.50 10.81
N PRO A 161 -3.64 23.78 11.22
CA PRO A 161 -3.04 24.84 10.40
C PRO A 161 -1.57 24.61 10.01
N THR A 162 -0.87 23.75 10.73
CA THR A 162 0.53 23.34 10.51
C THR A 162 0.68 22.28 9.41
N ASP A 163 -0.38 21.53 9.09
CA ASP A 163 -0.37 20.46 8.08
C ASP A 163 -0.51 21.03 6.66
N LYS A 164 0.51 21.72 6.14
CA LYS A 164 0.44 22.19 4.74
C LYS A 164 0.59 21.02 3.78
N LEU A 165 -0.33 20.93 2.80
CA LEU A 165 -0.20 20.03 1.66
C LEU A 165 0.98 20.47 0.78
N SER A 166 1.75 19.50 0.27
CA SER A 166 2.80 19.76 -0.70
C SER A 166 2.19 20.19 -2.06
N ARG A 167 3.01 20.77 -2.94
CA ARG A 167 2.57 21.16 -4.29
C ARG A 167 2.07 19.94 -5.09
N ASP A 168 2.76 18.82 -4.95
CA ASP A 168 2.44 17.56 -5.64
C ASP A 168 1.16 16.93 -5.07
N GLU A 169 0.99 16.93 -3.75
CA GLU A 169 -0.24 16.46 -3.11
C GLU A 169 -1.46 17.27 -3.58
N ALA A 170 -1.35 18.61 -3.57
CA ALA A 170 -2.41 19.48 -4.06
C ALA A 170 -2.69 19.28 -5.56
N PHE A 171 -1.65 19.03 -6.37
CA PHE A 171 -1.78 18.74 -7.79
C PHE A 171 -2.52 17.42 -8.05
N ILE A 172 -2.15 16.36 -7.32
CA ILE A 172 -2.81 15.05 -7.40
C ILE A 172 -4.28 15.16 -6.98
N LEU A 173 -4.57 15.88 -5.88
CA LEU A 173 -5.96 16.12 -5.45
C LEU A 173 -6.77 16.85 -6.52
N ARG A 174 -6.22 17.92 -7.12
CA ARG A 174 -6.91 18.65 -8.20
C ARG A 174 -7.22 17.76 -9.40
N ARG A 175 -6.30 16.86 -9.77
CA ARG A 175 -6.50 15.88 -10.85
C ARG A 175 -7.55 14.83 -10.49
N MET A 176 -7.53 14.36 -9.25
CA MET A 176 -8.41 13.30 -8.76
C MET A 176 -9.88 13.71 -8.71
N PHE A 177 -10.17 15.00 -8.50
CA PHE A 177 -11.52 15.52 -8.33
C PHE A 177 -11.97 16.44 -9.48
N TYR A 178 -11.39 16.34 -10.69
CA TYR A 178 -11.50 17.32 -11.80
C TYR A 178 -12.93 17.76 -12.22
N GLY A 179 -14.00 17.11 -11.76
CA GLY A 179 -15.40 17.48 -11.99
C GLY A 179 -16.08 18.33 -10.91
N TYR A 180 -15.40 18.61 -9.78
CA TYR A 180 -15.95 19.37 -8.65
C TYR A 180 -15.50 20.84 -8.69
N SER A 181 -16.30 21.76 -8.14
CA SER A 181 -15.86 23.17 -7.97
C SER A 181 -14.82 23.30 -6.87
N GLN A 182 -14.99 22.50 -5.82
CA GLN A 182 -14.24 22.61 -4.59
C GLN A 182 -14.12 21.24 -3.92
N ILE A 183 -13.02 21.06 -3.20
CA ILE A 183 -12.88 19.98 -2.22
C ILE A 183 -12.61 20.60 -0.85
N ARG A 184 -13.12 19.95 0.19
CA ARG A 184 -12.78 20.26 1.58
C ARG A 184 -11.98 19.09 2.16
N VAL A 185 -10.73 19.36 2.54
CA VAL A 185 -9.88 18.39 3.24
C VAL A 185 -10.26 18.45 4.71
N GLU A 186 -11.00 17.46 5.18
CA GLU A 186 -11.57 17.45 6.52
C GLU A 186 -10.52 17.22 7.60
N ARG A 187 -9.56 16.32 7.33
CA ARG A 187 -8.46 15.95 8.21
C ARG A 187 -7.41 15.13 7.47
N ARG A 188 -6.20 15.13 8.03
CA ARG A 188 -5.17 14.13 7.75
C ARG A 188 -5.36 12.96 8.71
N LEU A 189 -5.37 11.74 8.19
CA LEU A 189 -5.37 10.53 9.01
C LEU A 189 -3.93 10.18 9.37
N THR A 190 -3.77 9.53 10.51
CA THR A 190 -2.44 9.06 10.92
C THR A 190 -2.14 7.79 10.13
N SER A 191 -1.47 7.92 8.99
CA SER A 191 -0.81 6.77 8.36
C SER A 191 0.12 6.19 9.41
N GLY A 192 -0.02 4.90 9.74
CA GLY A 192 0.69 4.31 10.88
C GLY A 192 2.20 4.47 10.78
N TYR A 193 2.85 3.53 10.10
CA TYR A 193 4.30 3.51 9.91
C TYR A 193 4.69 3.72 8.44
N SER A 194 3.74 4.08 7.57
CA SER A 194 4.00 4.39 6.17
C SER A 194 4.19 5.89 5.99
N SER A 195 5.11 6.29 5.11
CA SER A 195 5.29 7.68 4.69
C SER A 195 4.15 8.22 3.80
N ALA A 196 3.08 7.44 3.62
CA ALA A 196 1.96 7.81 2.77
C ALA A 196 1.13 8.90 3.44
N THR A 197 0.66 9.85 2.66
CA THR A 197 -0.30 10.85 3.11
C THR A 197 -1.71 10.31 2.95
N LEU A 198 -2.43 10.16 4.07
CA LEU A 198 -3.84 9.77 4.10
C LEU A 198 -4.71 10.98 4.45
N LEU A 199 -5.70 11.29 3.61
CA LEU A 199 -6.59 12.44 3.76
C LEU A 199 -8.04 11.98 3.71
N VAL A 200 -8.90 12.61 4.51
CA VAL A 200 -10.34 12.54 4.32
C VAL A 200 -10.79 13.78 3.56
N VAL A 201 -11.43 13.58 2.41
CA VAL A 201 -11.78 14.64 1.47
C VAL A 201 -13.27 14.58 1.16
N THR A 202 -13.96 15.71 1.36
CA THR A 202 -15.37 15.91 0.98
C THR A 202 -15.42 16.70 -0.33
N PRO A 203 -15.87 16.12 -1.45
CA PRO A 203 -16.00 16.83 -2.70
C PRO A 203 -17.33 17.60 -2.78
N ILE A 204 -17.29 18.81 -3.35
CA ILE A 204 -18.42 19.76 -3.37
C ILE A 204 -18.71 20.18 -4.82
N HIS A 205 -19.96 20.02 -5.22
CA HIS A 205 -20.47 20.39 -6.55
C HIS A 205 -20.63 21.90 -6.70
N VAL A 206 -20.78 22.36 -7.95
CA VAL A 206 -20.98 23.80 -8.27
C VAL A 206 -22.26 24.36 -7.64
N ASP A 207 -23.29 23.54 -7.47
CA ASP A 207 -24.55 23.88 -6.78
C ASP A 207 -24.41 23.88 -5.24
N LYS A 208 -23.18 23.72 -4.72
CA LYS A 208 -22.82 23.59 -3.30
C LYS A 208 -23.31 22.31 -2.63
N ARG A 209 -23.82 21.33 -3.39
CA ARG A 209 -24.14 20.01 -2.84
C ARG A 209 -22.85 19.26 -2.49
N GLU A 210 -22.79 18.71 -1.29
CA GLU A 210 -21.67 17.87 -0.85
C GLU A 210 -21.94 16.42 -1.27
N ASP A 211 -20.91 15.74 -1.75
CA ASP A 211 -20.93 14.28 -1.90
C ASP A 211 -20.34 13.62 -0.64
N ALA A 212 -20.50 12.30 -0.53
CA ALA A 212 -19.93 11.55 0.59
C ALA A 212 -18.39 11.72 0.66
N ALA A 213 -17.87 11.83 1.89
CA ALA A 213 -16.44 11.91 2.11
C ALA A 213 -15.73 10.63 1.64
N VAL A 214 -14.56 10.82 1.02
CA VAL A 214 -13.70 9.73 0.54
C VAL A 214 -12.34 9.77 1.24
N ILE A 215 -11.68 8.62 1.33
CA ILE A 215 -10.31 8.54 1.83
C ILE A 215 -9.38 8.57 0.62
N VAL A 216 -8.41 9.48 0.65
CA VAL A 216 -7.38 9.62 -0.39
C VAL A 216 -6.04 9.20 0.20
N LYS A 217 -5.34 8.28 -0.46
CA LYS A 217 -3.97 7.88 -0.14
C LYS A 217 -3.04 8.39 -1.24
N ILE A 218 -2.02 9.15 -0.84
CA ILE A 218 -0.96 9.67 -1.72
C ILE A 218 0.38 9.11 -1.27
N ASN A 219 1.13 8.49 -2.17
CA ASN A 219 2.45 7.93 -1.89
C ASN A 219 3.26 7.80 -3.19
N GLN A 220 4.48 7.27 -3.13
CA GLN A 220 5.31 6.91 -4.27
C GLN A 220 4.51 6.14 -5.33
N VAL A 221 4.72 6.46 -6.61
CA VAL A 221 3.97 5.90 -7.75
C VAL A 221 3.90 4.38 -7.69
N ASP A 222 5.05 3.71 -7.57
CA ASP A 222 5.12 2.24 -7.52
C ASP A 222 4.29 1.64 -6.38
N SER A 223 4.30 2.28 -5.21
CA SER A 223 3.55 1.78 -4.04
C SER A 223 2.04 1.86 -4.27
N ILE A 224 1.57 2.94 -4.90
CA ILE A 224 0.15 3.13 -5.20
C ILE A 224 -0.32 2.20 -6.32
N LEU A 225 0.50 2.01 -7.35
CA LEU A 225 0.18 1.10 -8.45
C LEU A 225 0.15 -0.35 -7.98
N ASP A 226 1.11 -0.76 -7.15
CA ASP A 226 1.16 -2.08 -6.52
C ASP A 226 -0.08 -2.36 -5.67
N GLU A 227 -0.49 -1.37 -4.87
CA GLU A 227 -1.70 -1.48 -4.07
C GLU A 227 -2.95 -1.62 -4.93
N ALA A 228 -3.10 -0.80 -5.98
CA ALA A 228 -4.22 -0.89 -6.89
C ALA A 228 -4.29 -2.26 -7.59
N GLN A 229 -3.14 -2.80 -7.99
CA GLN A 229 -3.05 -4.12 -8.58
C GLN A 229 -3.47 -5.22 -7.57
N ARG A 230 -2.98 -5.16 -6.33
CA ARG A 230 -3.37 -6.11 -5.27
C ARG A 230 -4.84 -6.03 -4.93
N TYR A 231 -5.41 -4.82 -4.89
CA TYR A 231 -6.83 -4.63 -4.67
C TYR A 231 -7.66 -5.32 -5.77
N GLU A 232 -7.31 -5.10 -7.04
CA GLU A 232 -7.99 -5.75 -8.17
C GLU A 232 -7.84 -7.29 -8.14
N ALA A 233 -6.65 -7.79 -7.77
CA ALA A 233 -6.36 -9.22 -7.76
C ALA A 233 -6.98 -9.99 -6.58
N HIS A 234 -6.97 -9.41 -5.36
CA HIS A 234 -7.30 -10.14 -4.13
C HIS A 234 -8.53 -9.61 -3.39
N VAL A 235 -8.91 -8.33 -3.58
CA VAL A 235 -9.86 -7.64 -2.68
C VAL A 235 -11.22 -7.41 -3.34
N LYS A 236 -11.24 -6.90 -4.57
CA LYS A 236 -12.43 -6.34 -5.23
C LYS A 236 -13.66 -7.25 -5.20
N THR A 237 -13.46 -8.56 -5.34
CA THR A 237 -14.53 -9.57 -5.37
C THR A 237 -14.86 -10.18 -4.01
N LYS A 238 -14.06 -9.89 -2.96
CA LYS A 238 -14.19 -10.47 -1.62
C LYS A 238 -14.73 -9.49 -0.57
N LEU A 239 -14.72 -8.20 -0.87
CA LEU A 239 -15.26 -7.18 0.03
C LEU A 239 -16.78 -7.29 0.20
N PRO A 240 -17.30 -7.18 1.44
CA PRO A 240 -18.73 -7.09 1.69
C PRO A 240 -19.38 -5.92 0.93
N PRO A 241 -20.69 -5.98 0.64
CA PRO A 241 -21.37 -4.98 -0.21
C PRO A 241 -21.27 -3.54 0.34
N MET A 242 -21.35 -3.35 1.65
CA MET A 242 -21.36 -2.05 2.33
C MET A 242 -19.97 -1.69 2.90
N THR A 243 -18.91 -1.84 2.11
CA THR A 243 -17.53 -1.52 2.53
C THR A 243 -16.83 -0.55 1.58
N ALA A 244 -15.65 -0.06 1.97
CA ALA A 244 -14.89 0.92 1.21
C ALA A 244 -14.34 0.28 -0.07
N ARG A 245 -14.46 0.95 -1.21
CA ARG A 245 -14.02 0.41 -2.50
C ARG A 245 -13.13 1.39 -3.24
N ILE A 246 -12.12 0.86 -3.93
CA ILE A 246 -11.40 1.59 -4.97
C ILE A 246 -12.23 1.45 -6.25
N GLU A 247 -12.82 2.56 -6.70
CA GLU A 247 -13.64 2.61 -7.91
C GLU A 247 -12.87 3.18 -9.10
N ASP A 248 -12.07 4.22 -8.85
CA ASP A 248 -11.28 4.89 -9.88
C ASP A 248 -9.85 4.35 -9.95
N LYS A 249 -9.26 4.48 -11.14
CA LYS A 249 -7.84 4.18 -11.32
C LYS A 249 -6.99 5.17 -10.53
N PRO A 250 -5.81 4.74 -10.05
CA PRO A 250 -4.85 5.66 -9.48
C PRO A 250 -4.47 6.79 -10.44
N ILE A 251 -4.22 7.96 -9.88
CA ILE A 251 -3.72 9.14 -10.57
C ILE A 251 -2.22 9.22 -10.33
N ALA A 252 -1.44 8.96 -11.38
CA ALA A 252 0.03 9.04 -11.37
C ALA A 252 0.48 10.05 -12.44
N PRO A 253 0.76 11.31 -12.07
CA PRO A 253 1.28 12.29 -13.02
C PRO A 253 2.70 11.97 -13.50
N GLU A 254 2.98 12.18 -14.78
CA GLU A 254 4.33 11.95 -15.36
C GLU A 254 5.45 12.79 -14.73
N GLN A 255 5.09 13.94 -14.13
CA GLN A 255 6.03 14.92 -13.59
C GLN A 255 6.18 14.82 -12.07
N SER A 256 5.59 13.80 -11.42
CA SER A 256 5.66 13.61 -9.98
C SER A 256 6.00 12.16 -9.66
N ASP A 257 6.88 11.97 -8.68
CA ASP A 257 7.17 10.64 -8.12
C ASP A 257 6.04 10.15 -7.21
N LEU A 258 5.00 10.96 -7.01
CA LEU A 258 3.82 10.62 -6.22
C LEU A 258 2.61 10.27 -7.10
N ALA A 259 1.81 9.34 -6.61
CA ALA A 259 0.50 9.01 -7.14
C ALA A 259 -0.56 9.05 -6.04
N GLY A 260 -1.82 9.14 -6.43
CA GLY A 260 -2.97 9.09 -5.51
C GLY A 260 -3.97 8.01 -5.89
N ILE A 261 -4.56 7.38 -4.88
CA ILE A 261 -5.70 6.46 -5.01
C ILE A 261 -6.79 6.88 -4.02
N LYS A 262 -8.07 6.62 -4.34
CA LYS A 262 -9.19 6.96 -3.45
C LYS A 262 -10.08 5.77 -3.14
N TYR A 263 -10.55 5.71 -1.90
CA TYR A 263 -11.52 4.75 -1.40
C TYR A 263 -12.86 5.47 -1.21
N THR A 264 -13.87 5.02 -1.96
CA THR A 264 -15.25 5.47 -1.84
C THR A 264 -15.91 4.74 -0.67
N LEU A 265 -16.55 5.48 0.23
CA LEU A 265 -17.28 4.92 1.36
C LEU A 265 -18.77 4.83 1.05
N ILE A 266 -19.32 3.63 1.20
CA ILE A 266 -20.74 3.35 0.96
C ILE A 266 -21.53 3.56 2.25
N ALA A 267 -21.55 4.78 2.82
CA ALA A 267 -22.44 5.13 3.95
C ALA A 267 -22.58 6.65 4.15
N GLY A 268 -23.73 7.06 4.72
CA GLY A 268 -24.31 8.41 4.65
C GLY A 268 -23.53 9.61 5.22
N TYR A 269 -24.07 10.79 4.92
CA TYR A 269 -23.49 12.13 5.11
C TYR A 269 -23.11 12.53 6.55
N ASP A 270 -23.53 11.76 7.56
CA ASP A 270 -23.64 12.30 8.92
C ASP A 270 -22.36 12.25 9.76
N ARG A 271 -21.29 11.52 9.37
CA ARG A 271 -19.99 11.54 10.10
C ARG A 271 -18.76 11.28 9.23
N VAL A 272 -17.72 12.10 9.43
CA VAL A 272 -16.37 11.89 8.89
C VAL A 272 -15.78 10.61 9.50
N PRO A 273 -15.31 9.65 8.68
CA PRO A 273 -14.66 8.42 9.16
C PRO A 273 -13.46 8.71 10.05
N LYS A 274 -13.24 7.83 11.03
CA LYS A 274 -12.06 7.86 11.90
C LYS A 274 -11.38 6.50 11.85
N ASP A 275 -10.05 6.48 11.90
CA ASP A 275 -9.32 5.24 12.14
C ASP A 275 -9.55 4.76 13.58
N LEU A 276 -9.39 3.46 13.81
CA LEU A 276 -9.58 2.84 15.13
C LEU A 276 -8.59 3.44 16.13
N ARG A 277 -7.36 3.76 15.73
CA ARG A 277 -6.34 4.37 16.60
C ARG A 277 -6.84 5.66 17.25
N ALA A 278 -7.50 6.54 16.48
CA ALA A 278 -8.08 7.78 16.98
C ALA A 278 -9.25 7.52 17.95
N ILE A 279 -10.03 6.46 17.74
CA ILE A 279 -11.18 6.10 18.58
C ILE A 279 -10.74 5.47 19.90
N MET A 280 -9.62 4.75 19.92
CA MET A 280 -9.08 4.09 21.12
C MET A 280 -8.71 5.07 22.25
N ALA A 281 -8.56 6.36 21.98
CA ALA A 281 -8.41 7.40 23.00
C ALA A 281 -9.70 7.70 23.77
N THR A 282 -10.85 7.33 23.22
CA THR A 282 -12.18 7.67 23.74
C THR A 282 -12.99 6.46 24.21
N TRP A 283 -12.82 5.31 23.57
CA TRP A 283 -13.53 4.08 23.92
C TRP A 283 -12.83 3.30 25.03
N THR A 284 -13.60 2.58 25.84
CA THR A 284 -13.02 1.68 26.84
C THR A 284 -12.42 0.44 26.16
N PRO A 285 -11.46 -0.26 26.78
CA PRO A 285 -10.89 -1.50 26.24
C PRO A 285 -11.95 -2.55 25.90
N LYS A 286 -13.04 -2.59 26.69
CA LYS A 286 -14.20 -3.44 26.48
C LYS A 286 -15.00 -3.02 25.24
N ASP A 287 -15.34 -1.74 25.09
CA ASP A 287 -16.06 -1.24 23.92
C ASP A 287 -15.31 -1.55 22.62
N ILE A 288 -13.99 -1.37 22.62
CA ILE A 288 -13.12 -1.71 21.48
C ILE A 288 -13.20 -3.21 21.18
N GLY A 289 -13.08 -4.04 22.21
CA GLY A 289 -13.11 -5.50 22.05
C GLY A 289 -14.46 -6.02 21.56
N GLU A 290 -15.57 -5.50 22.10
CA GLU A 290 -16.93 -5.83 21.67
C GLU A 290 -17.17 -5.38 20.23
N TRP A 291 -16.73 -4.18 19.85
CA TRP A 291 -16.83 -3.69 18.49
C TRP A 291 -16.02 -4.55 17.49
N LEU A 292 -14.79 -4.93 17.83
CA LEU A 292 -13.99 -5.85 16.99
C LEU A 292 -14.71 -7.17 16.75
N LYS A 293 -15.35 -7.72 17.80
CA LYS A 293 -16.04 -9.00 17.76
C LYS A 293 -17.39 -8.95 17.03
N ASN A 294 -18.12 -7.84 17.15
CA ASN A 294 -19.50 -7.73 16.69
C ASN A 294 -19.63 -6.96 15.36
N GLU A 295 -18.76 -5.99 15.09
CA GLU A 295 -18.87 -5.09 13.93
C GLU A 295 -17.74 -5.29 12.92
N LEU A 296 -16.50 -5.57 13.35
CA LEU A 296 -15.40 -5.84 12.42
C LEU A 296 -15.40 -7.30 11.94
N PHE A 297 -15.36 -8.26 12.84
CA PHE A 297 -15.14 -9.65 12.46
C PHE A 297 -16.31 -10.27 11.65
N PRO A 298 -17.59 -10.15 12.05
CA PRO A 298 -18.69 -10.84 11.39
C PRO A 298 -18.85 -10.53 9.89
N PRO A 299 -18.86 -9.25 9.43
CA PRO A 299 -19.09 -8.95 8.01
C PRO A 299 -17.95 -9.43 7.11
N PHE A 300 -16.70 -9.44 7.59
CA PHE A 300 -15.54 -9.89 6.82
C PHE A 300 -15.28 -11.40 6.99
N SER A 301 -15.72 -12.02 8.08
CA SER A 301 -15.37 -13.41 8.41
C SER A 301 -15.63 -14.38 7.25
N HIS A 302 -16.83 -14.40 6.66
CA HIS A 302 -17.19 -15.39 5.63
C HIS A 302 -16.48 -15.16 4.28
N SER A 303 -16.17 -13.91 3.94
CA SER A 303 -15.55 -13.56 2.65
C SER A 303 -14.04 -13.35 2.71
N TRP A 304 -13.47 -13.35 3.92
CA TRP A 304 -12.07 -13.02 4.18
C TRP A 304 -11.42 -14.06 5.12
N TRP A 305 -11.62 -13.94 6.44
CA TRP A 305 -10.84 -14.68 7.45
C TRP A 305 -11.31 -16.12 7.77
N LYS A 306 -12.52 -16.54 7.38
CA LYS A 306 -13.03 -17.91 7.57
C LYS A 306 -13.07 -18.71 6.27
N GLN A 307 -12.36 -18.27 5.22
CA GLN A 307 -12.11 -19.07 4.01
C GLN A 307 -11.03 -20.14 4.28
N ASN A 308 -11.17 -20.86 5.38
CA ASN A 308 -10.12 -21.65 6.02
C ASN A 308 -9.85 -22.96 5.27
N ARG A 309 -9.01 -22.87 4.24
CA ARG A 309 -8.47 -24.05 3.58
C ARG A 309 -7.31 -24.60 4.41
N PRO A 310 -7.23 -25.92 4.67
CA PRO A 310 -6.09 -26.51 5.35
C PRO A 310 -4.78 -26.13 4.65
N PHE A 311 -3.80 -25.67 5.43
CA PHE A 311 -2.56 -25.14 4.89
C PHE A 311 -1.38 -25.57 5.76
N ARG A 312 -0.65 -26.57 5.26
CA ARG A 312 0.62 -26.97 5.86
C ARG A 312 1.76 -26.25 5.14
N PHE A 313 2.53 -25.46 5.88
CA PHE A 313 3.63 -24.66 5.32
C PHE A 313 4.86 -24.72 6.21
N GLN A 314 6.03 -24.53 5.60
CA GLN A 314 7.26 -24.26 6.35
C GLN A 314 7.22 -22.82 6.84
N VAL A 315 7.50 -22.61 8.12
CA VAL A 315 7.40 -21.31 8.80
C VAL A 315 8.12 -20.20 8.03
N TRP A 316 9.31 -20.48 7.50
CA TRP A 316 10.05 -19.49 6.75
C TRP A 316 9.36 -18.93 5.51
N ARG A 317 8.49 -19.70 4.85
CA ARG A 317 7.78 -19.22 3.64
C ARG A 317 6.84 -18.08 3.97
N GLU A 318 6.23 -18.11 5.15
CA GLU A 318 5.26 -17.10 5.60
C GLU A 318 5.89 -15.99 6.46
N TYR A 319 7.01 -16.24 7.13
CA TYR A 319 7.51 -15.35 8.17
C TYR A 319 8.94 -14.84 8.00
N ASP A 320 9.77 -15.44 7.15
CA ASP A 320 11.17 -14.99 7.01
C ASP A 320 11.26 -13.53 6.52
N TRP A 321 10.30 -13.12 5.68
CA TRP A 321 10.22 -11.75 5.16
C TRP A 321 9.93 -10.71 6.25
N LEU A 322 9.47 -11.10 7.44
CA LEU A 322 9.25 -10.18 8.56
C LEU A 322 10.55 -9.78 9.25
N LEU A 323 11.56 -10.65 9.16
CA LEU A 323 12.84 -10.47 9.83
C LEU A 323 13.72 -9.49 9.05
N PRO A 324 14.75 -8.92 9.71
CA PRO A 324 15.80 -8.16 9.03
C PRO A 324 16.46 -8.98 7.91
N PRO A 325 17.17 -8.34 6.97
CA PRO A 325 17.96 -9.03 5.96
C PRO A 325 18.79 -10.16 6.59
N VAL A 326 18.85 -11.31 5.92
CA VAL A 326 19.68 -12.44 6.36
C VAL A 326 21.15 -12.01 6.43
N LEU A 327 21.56 -11.22 5.44
CA LEU A 327 22.87 -10.61 5.33
C LEU A 327 22.75 -9.18 4.80
N THR A 328 23.61 -8.33 5.31
CA THR A 328 23.96 -7.05 4.71
C THR A 328 25.39 -7.17 4.19
N LEU A 329 25.59 -6.88 2.91
CA LEU A 329 26.87 -6.92 2.21
C LEU A 329 27.32 -5.49 1.89
N GLU A 330 28.62 -5.26 1.95
CA GLU A 330 29.27 -4.10 1.34
C GLU A 330 29.70 -4.50 -0.08
N PHE A 331 29.25 -3.77 -1.08
CA PHE A 331 29.55 -4.06 -2.49
C PHE A 331 31.06 -4.04 -2.74
N SER A 332 31.56 -5.01 -3.50
CA SER A 332 32.98 -5.15 -3.80
C SER A 332 33.19 -5.57 -5.26
N GLN A 333 33.97 -4.78 -5.99
CA GLN A 333 34.42 -5.11 -7.37
C GLN A 333 35.61 -6.08 -7.41
N LYS A 334 36.08 -6.58 -6.25
CA LYS A 334 37.22 -7.52 -6.20
C LYS A 334 36.87 -8.86 -6.85
N GLU A 335 37.87 -9.51 -7.45
CA GLU A 335 37.74 -10.89 -7.92
C GLU A 335 37.25 -11.80 -6.80
N PHE A 336 36.30 -12.68 -7.12
CA PHE A 336 35.75 -13.63 -6.16
C PHE A 336 36.84 -14.64 -5.77
N PRO A 337 37.27 -14.70 -4.50
CA PRO A 337 38.40 -15.51 -4.10
C PRO A 337 38.01 -17.00 -4.06
N SER A 338 38.99 -17.89 -4.19
CA SER A 338 38.79 -19.35 -4.20
C SER A 338 38.14 -19.89 -2.92
N ASN A 339 38.29 -19.16 -1.80
CA ASN A 339 37.69 -19.48 -0.50
C ASN A 339 36.38 -18.70 -0.21
N GLY A 340 35.87 -17.95 -1.18
CA GLY A 340 34.62 -17.19 -1.04
C GLY A 340 33.39 -18.10 -0.94
N HIS A 341 32.30 -17.54 -0.42
CA HIS A 341 31.04 -18.25 -0.26
C HIS A 341 30.04 -17.86 -1.35
N VAL A 342 29.41 -18.85 -1.99
CA VAL A 342 28.36 -18.62 -2.98
C VAL A 342 26.99 -18.89 -2.37
N ILE A 343 26.10 -17.89 -2.46
CA ILE A 343 24.69 -17.98 -2.11
C ILE A 343 23.89 -18.02 -3.40
N ARG A 344 23.27 -19.18 -3.64
CA ARG A 344 22.40 -19.43 -4.80
C ARG A 344 21.26 -20.36 -4.40
N MET A 345 20.24 -20.44 -5.24
CA MET A 345 19.16 -21.40 -5.03
C MET A 345 19.63 -22.85 -5.22
N PRO A 346 19.16 -23.80 -4.39
CA PRO A 346 18.44 -23.60 -3.12
C PRO A 346 19.38 -23.15 -1.99
N ILE A 347 18.92 -22.20 -1.15
CA ILE A 347 19.73 -21.65 -0.05
C ILE A 347 19.89 -22.67 1.07
N LYS A 348 21.14 -23.09 1.33
CA LYS A 348 21.51 -23.90 2.49
C LYS A 348 21.77 -23.01 3.71
N ARG A 349 20.78 -22.86 4.61
CA ARG A 349 20.88 -22.01 5.82
C ARG A 349 22.07 -22.33 6.71
N ALA A 350 22.45 -23.60 6.81
CA ALA A 350 23.64 -24.02 7.57
C ALA A 350 24.93 -23.33 7.07
N LYS A 351 25.01 -22.98 5.78
CA LYS A 351 26.15 -22.21 5.24
C LYS A 351 26.11 -20.75 5.67
N LEU A 352 24.91 -20.15 5.73
CA LEU A 352 24.72 -18.76 6.16
C LEU A 352 25.10 -18.57 7.63
N ARG A 353 24.90 -19.59 8.47
CA ARG A 353 25.29 -19.58 9.90
C ARG A 353 26.80 -19.49 10.13
N ARG A 354 27.61 -19.84 9.15
CA ARG A 354 29.08 -19.85 9.25
C ARG A 354 29.72 -18.56 8.75
N LEU A 355 28.91 -17.62 8.26
CA LEU A 355 29.41 -16.36 7.74
C LEU A 355 29.61 -15.37 8.88
N ASP A 356 30.78 -14.75 8.90
CA ASP A 356 31.18 -13.71 9.82
C ASP A 356 31.52 -12.40 9.08
N TYR A 357 31.69 -11.33 9.86
CA TYR A 357 32.08 -10.03 9.33
C TYR A 357 33.38 -10.14 8.51
N GLY A 358 33.35 -9.60 7.29
CA GLY A 358 34.50 -9.58 6.38
C GLY A 358 34.56 -10.75 5.38
N ASP A 359 33.73 -11.79 5.55
CA ASP A 359 33.69 -12.90 4.59
C ASP A 359 33.24 -12.42 3.20
N VAL A 360 33.86 -12.95 2.14
CA VAL A 360 33.49 -12.61 0.77
C VAL A 360 32.38 -13.53 0.30
N VAL A 361 31.28 -12.94 -0.17
CA VAL A 361 30.07 -13.64 -0.59
C VAL A 361 29.68 -13.21 -2.01
N ALA A 362 29.41 -14.19 -2.87
CA ALA A 362 28.76 -14.01 -4.16
C ALA A 362 27.28 -14.38 -4.03
N VAL A 363 26.40 -13.51 -4.53
CA VAL A 363 24.96 -13.70 -4.59
C VAL A 363 24.59 -13.93 -6.06
N GLU A 364 24.06 -15.11 -6.36
CA GLU A 364 23.73 -15.51 -7.73
C GLU A 364 22.22 -15.71 -7.91
N ASN A 365 21.66 -15.15 -8.99
CA ASN A 365 20.26 -15.29 -9.41
C ASN A 365 19.24 -14.79 -8.37
N PHE A 366 19.49 -13.62 -7.79
CA PHE A 366 18.52 -12.94 -6.92
C PHE A 366 17.83 -11.81 -7.68
N ILE A 367 16.63 -11.42 -7.24
CA ILE A 367 15.90 -10.32 -7.86
C ILE A 367 16.03 -9.05 -7.02
N VAL A 368 16.24 -7.91 -7.68
CA VAL A 368 16.16 -6.59 -7.06
C VAL A 368 14.71 -6.32 -6.65
N GLN A 369 14.44 -6.34 -5.34
CA GLN A 369 13.12 -6.08 -4.78
C GLN A 369 12.88 -4.58 -4.61
N ARG A 370 13.90 -3.83 -4.17
CA ARG A 370 13.86 -2.39 -3.95
C ARG A 370 15.23 -1.78 -4.19
N VAL A 371 15.22 -0.52 -4.64
CA VAL A 371 16.41 0.32 -4.77
C VAL A 371 16.21 1.53 -3.86
N TYR A 372 17.24 1.87 -3.08
CA TYR A 372 17.28 3.02 -2.19
C TYR A 372 18.37 3.98 -2.68
N PRO A 373 18.05 4.88 -3.63
CA PRO A 373 19.02 5.81 -4.22
C PRO A 373 19.67 6.74 -3.18
N ASP A 374 18.92 7.14 -2.16
CA ASP A 374 19.36 8.00 -1.07
C ASP A 374 20.47 7.37 -0.21
N ARG A 375 20.55 6.03 -0.18
CA ARG A 375 21.49 5.27 0.65
C ARG A 375 22.54 4.51 -0.15
N ASN A 376 22.50 4.57 -1.48
CA ASN A 376 23.32 3.73 -2.36
C ASN A 376 23.18 2.24 -2.01
N THR A 377 21.95 1.80 -1.79
CA THR A 377 21.63 0.44 -1.33
C THR A 377 20.59 -0.21 -2.23
N ILE A 378 20.78 -1.50 -2.52
CA ILE A 378 19.78 -2.35 -3.16
C ILE A 378 19.36 -3.49 -2.22
N GLN A 379 18.09 -3.86 -2.29
CA GLN A 379 17.55 -5.01 -1.57
C GLN A 379 17.26 -6.14 -2.56
N LEU A 380 17.91 -7.26 -2.35
CA LEU A 380 17.78 -8.49 -3.12
C LEU A 380 16.90 -9.48 -2.37
N ALA A 381 16.10 -10.24 -3.10
CA ALA A 381 15.31 -11.34 -2.55
C ALA A 381 15.24 -12.50 -3.53
N VAL A 382 14.84 -13.65 -2.99
CA VAL A 382 14.60 -14.86 -3.77
C VAL A 382 13.25 -14.72 -4.44
N GLY A 383 13.10 -15.04 -5.72
CA GLY A 383 11.76 -15.10 -6.31
C GLY A 383 11.75 -15.19 -7.83
N ASN A 384 10.63 -15.65 -8.36
CA ASN A 384 10.18 -15.39 -9.72
C ASN A 384 9.07 -14.33 -9.66
N ASN A 385 8.80 -13.63 -10.77
CA ASN A 385 7.84 -12.51 -10.93
C ASN A 385 6.37 -12.74 -10.48
N THR A 386 6.04 -13.82 -9.77
CA THR A 386 4.67 -14.17 -9.37
C THR A 386 4.58 -14.52 -7.88
N ASP A 387 4.01 -13.58 -7.12
CA ASP A 387 3.25 -13.69 -5.85
C ASP A 387 3.81 -14.43 -4.63
N SER A 388 4.98 -15.09 -4.66
CA SER A 388 5.43 -15.82 -3.47
C SER A 388 6.92 -16.14 -3.46
N THR A 389 7.71 -15.26 -2.84
CA THR A 389 8.54 -15.55 -1.64
C THR A 389 9.46 -14.37 -1.34
N ASN A 390 9.04 -13.38 -0.54
CA ASN A 390 9.94 -12.31 -0.03
C ASN A 390 10.97 -12.82 1.00
N ALA A 391 11.39 -14.08 0.89
CA ALA A 391 12.28 -14.76 1.80
C ALA A 391 13.74 -14.51 1.44
N TYR A 392 14.60 -14.64 2.45
CA TYR A 392 16.04 -14.45 2.34
C TYR A 392 16.43 -13.08 1.75
N LYS A 393 15.86 -12.02 2.30
CA LYS A 393 16.28 -10.65 1.99
C LYS A 393 17.79 -10.50 2.20
N ILE A 394 18.49 -10.01 1.20
CA ILE A 394 19.91 -9.60 1.28
C ILE A 394 19.96 -8.11 0.95
N GLU A 395 20.67 -7.34 1.75
CA GLU A 395 20.88 -5.92 1.50
C GLU A 395 22.31 -5.71 1.02
N VAL A 396 22.49 -4.94 -0.05
CA VAL A 396 23.82 -4.62 -0.59
C VAL A 396 24.00 -3.11 -0.56
N ARG A 397 24.99 -2.66 0.21
CA ARG A 397 25.35 -1.26 0.43
C ARG A 397 26.55 -0.85 -0.42
N GLY A 398 26.73 0.44 -0.62
CA GLY A 398 27.90 0.98 -1.33
C GLY A 398 27.85 0.74 -2.84
N VAL A 399 26.67 0.49 -3.39
CA VAL A 399 26.48 0.31 -4.84
C VAL A 399 26.53 1.67 -5.51
N ASN A 400 27.40 1.83 -6.52
CA ASN A 400 27.37 3.04 -7.34
C ASN A 400 26.19 2.98 -8.31
N LEU A 401 25.07 3.61 -7.92
CA LEU A 401 23.82 3.65 -8.69
C LEU A 401 23.86 4.65 -9.85
N GLU A 402 24.87 5.53 -9.91
CA GLU A 402 25.10 6.40 -11.06
C GLU A 402 25.77 5.64 -12.22
N GLU A 403 26.62 4.66 -11.89
CA GLU A 403 27.33 3.81 -12.86
C GLU A 403 26.61 2.48 -13.15
N ASN A 404 25.94 1.89 -12.16
CA ASN A 404 25.23 0.61 -12.28
C ASN A 404 23.73 0.83 -12.13
N THR A 405 23.00 0.71 -13.24
CA THR A 405 21.55 0.90 -13.21
C THR A 405 20.84 -0.39 -12.80
N TYR A 406 20.40 -0.44 -11.54
CA TYR A 406 19.54 -1.50 -11.04
C TYR A 406 18.07 -1.09 -11.08
N TYR A 407 17.21 -1.97 -11.54
CA TYR A 407 15.77 -1.75 -11.57
C TYR A 407 15.02 -2.82 -10.78
N ARG A 408 13.89 -2.45 -10.18
CA ARG A 408 13.02 -3.41 -9.51
C ARG A 408 12.58 -4.52 -10.47
N GLY A 409 12.72 -5.78 -10.05
CA GLY A 409 12.41 -6.96 -10.87
C GLY A 409 13.59 -7.46 -11.72
N GLU A 410 14.71 -6.73 -11.75
CA GLU A 410 15.93 -7.18 -12.41
C GLU A 410 16.53 -8.39 -11.70
N VAL A 411 16.98 -9.36 -12.50
CA VAL A 411 17.71 -10.53 -12.00
C VAL A 411 19.20 -10.19 -11.96
N VAL A 412 19.75 -10.21 -10.76
CA VAL A 412 21.19 -10.10 -10.51
C VAL A 412 21.81 -11.48 -10.68
N GLU A 413 22.47 -11.68 -11.82
CA GLU A 413 23.11 -12.96 -12.16
C GLU A 413 24.26 -13.30 -11.21
N ASN A 414 25.10 -12.31 -10.90
CA ASN A 414 26.20 -12.44 -9.96
C ASN A 414 26.54 -11.08 -9.35
N LEU A 415 26.56 -10.99 -8.03
CA LEU A 415 27.02 -9.82 -7.29
C LEU A 415 27.93 -10.25 -6.15
N VAL A 416 29.10 -9.64 -6.06
CA VAL A 416 30.10 -9.93 -5.03
C VAL A 416 30.11 -8.81 -4.00
N GLY A 417 30.15 -9.19 -2.72
CA GLY A 417 30.27 -8.27 -1.61
C GLY A 417 30.95 -8.91 -0.41
N THR A 418 31.39 -8.08 0.54
CA THR A 418 31.89 -8.54 1.84
C THR A 418 30.80 -8.45 2.89
N VAL A 419 30.67 -9.46 3.74
CA VAL A 419 29.67 -9.47 4.82
C VAL A 419 29.93 -8.30 5.76
N TRP A 420 28.98 -7.37 5.77
CA TRP A 420 28.96 -6.24 6.70
C TRP A 420 28.25 -6.62 8.00
N GLN A 421 27.13 -7.35 7.91
CA GLN A 421 26.37 -7.74 9.09
C GLN A 421 25.46 -8.94 8.84
N THR A 422 25.35 -9.84 9.81
CA THR A 422 24.37 -10.93 9.78
C THR A 422 23.06 -10.54 10.46
N ARG A 423 21.96 -11.23 10.13
CA ARG A 423 20.66 -11.04 10.81
C ARG A 423 20.75 -11.14 12.33
N ALA A 424 21.49 -12.12 12.84
CA ALA A 424 21.66 -12.32 14.28
C ALA A 424 22.36 -11.11 14.92
N GLN A 425 23.39 -10.56 14.27
CA GLN A 425 24.04 -9.33 14.70
C GLN A 425 23.10 -8.13 14.63
N GLN A 426 22.27 -8.01 13.59
CA GLN A 426 21.27 -6.92 13.46
C GLN A 426 20.26 -6.94 14.60
N LEU A 427 19.69 -8.10 14.90
CA LEU A 427 18.76 -8.28 16.02
C LEU A 427 19.45 -8.00 17.37
N LEU A 428 20.70 -8.45 17.55
CA LEU A 428 21.45 -8.22 18.78
C LEU A 428 21.78 -6.73 18.97
N LEU A 429 22.16 -6.01 17.91
CA LEU A 429 22.37 -4.56 17.98
C LEU A 429 21.06 -3.83 18.30
N ALA A 430 19.94 -4.24 17.69
CA ALA A 430 18.63 -3.68 17.99
C ALA A 430 18.25 -3.88 19.46
N LEU A 431 18.51 -5.06 20.04
CA LEU A 431 18.31 -5.32 21.46
C LEU A 431 19.24 -4.48 22.34
N ARG A 432 20.54 -4.39 22.02
CA ARG A 432 21.50 -3.59 22.78
C ARG A 432 21.12 -2.12 22.82
N ALA A 433 20.56 -1.59 21.72
CA ALA A 433 20.06 -0.22 21.65
C ALA A 433 18.85 0.06 22.58
N LEU A 434 18.20 -0.99 23.12
CA LEU A 434 17.15 -0.86 24.13
C LEU A 434 17.69 -0.85 25.57
N GLU A 435 19.01 -0.93 25.74
CA GLU A 435 19.72 -0.92 27.04
C GLU A 435 19.13 -1.96 28.00
N PRO A 436 19.24 -3.27 27.69
CA PRO A 436 18.75 -4.32 28.57
C PRO A 436 19.49 -4.33 29.90
N ASP A 437 18.75 -4.52 30.99
CA ASP A 437 19.28 -4.70 32.35
C ASP A 437 19.70 -6.16 32.63
N PHE A 438 19.88 -6.94 31.57
CA PHE A 438 20.30 -8.33 31.57
C PHE A 438 21.29 -8.59 30.43
N ASP A 439 22.00 -9.71 30.49
CA ASP A 439 22.89 -10.12 29.42
C ASP A 439 22.09 -10.48 28.15
N ALA A 440 22.27 -9.67 27.10
CA ALA A 440 21.63 -9.83 25.80
C ALA A 440 22.02 -11.14 25.07
N GLN A 441 23.14 -11.77 25.45
CA GLN A 441 23.63 -13.02 24.88
C GLN A 441 23.28 -14.25 25.73
N ALA A 442 22.65 -14.08 26.89
CA ALA A 442 22.22 -15.20 27.71
C ALA A 442 21.16 -16.04 26.97
N GLU A 443 21.22 -17.37 27.10
CA GLU A 443 20.23 -18.29 26.51
C GLU A 443 18.81 -18.08 27.06
N LYS A 444 18.71 -17.56 28.29
CA LYS A 444 17.46 -17.33 29.01
C LYS A 444 17.45 -15.94 29.64
N ILE A 445 16.33 -15.24 29.49
CA ILE A 445 16.11 -13.86 29.95
C ILE A 445 15.18 -13.87 31.16
N PRO A 446 15.48 -13.10 32.23
CA PRO A 446 14.61 -12.99 33.40
C PRO A 446 13.35 -12.16 33.10
N ILE A 447 12.18 -12.66 33.52
CA ILE A 447 10.91 -11.90 33.49
C ILE A 447 10.40 -11.54 34.88
N ASN A 448 10.84 -12.28 35.90
CA ASN A 448 10.66 -11.98 37.32
C ASN A 448 11.69 -12.80 38.12
N ASN A 449 11.65 -12.73 39.46
CA ASN A 449 12.63 -13.41 40.33
C ASN A 449 12.63 -14.95 40.23
N LYS A 450 11.57 -15.57 39.68
CA LYS A 450 11.39 -17.02 39.63
C LYS A 450 11.40 -17.58 38.21
N GLU A 451 11.00 -16.79 37.23
CA GLU A 451 10.78 -17.23 35.86
C GLU A 451 11.78 -16.62 34.87
N LYS A 452 12.24 -17.46 33.94
CA LYS A 452 13.04 -17.06 32.79
C LYS A 452 12.40 -17.59 31.52
N ILE A 453 12.51 -16.81 30.44
CA ILE A 453 12.04 -17.18 29.10
C ILE A 453 13.25 -17.43 28.18
N PRO A 454 13.14 -18.26 27.13
CA PRO A 454 14.17 -18.38 26.11
C PRO A 454 14.50 -17.03 25.48
N ASN A 455 15.78 -16.78 25.18
CA ASN A 455 16.18 -15.63 24.38
C ASN A 455 15.70 -15.82 22.93
N PRO A 456 14.78 -14.97 22.42
CA PRO A 456 14.19 -15.18 21.11
C PRO A 456 15.19 -15.02 19.97
N ILE A 457 16.22 -14.18 20.11
CA ILE A 457 17.26 -13.97 19.08
C ILE A 457 18.09 -15.24 18.88
N LEU A 458 18.31 -16.02 19.94
CA LEU A 458 19.06 -17.28 19.88
C LEU A 458 18.18 -18.48 19.50
N ALA A 459 16.87 -18.37 19.69
CA ALA A 459 15.95 -19.51 19.62
C ALA A 459 15.07 -19.56 18.37
N TYR A 460 14.89 -18.45 17.64
CA TYR A 460 13.91 -18.37 16.53
C TYR A 460 14.29 -19.21 15.31
N GLU A 461 15.58 -19.43 15.05
CA GLU A 461 16.02 -20.08 13.80
C GLU A 461 15.49 -21.50 13.65
N GLY A 462 15.45 -22.28 14.74
CA GLY A 462 14.90 -23.63 14.72
C GLY A 462 13.41 -23.67 14.36
N LEU A 463 12.68 -22.57 14.61
CA LEU A 463 11.28 -22.45 14.20
C LEU A 463 11.15 -22.21 12.70
N LEU A 464 12.09 -21.50 12.06
CA LEU A 464 12.01 -21.23 10.62
C LEU A 464 11.98 -22.52 9.78
N ASP A 465 12.63 -23.59 10.23
CA ASP A 465 12.70 -24.89 9.53
C ASP A 465 11.51 -25.81 9.83
N SER A 466 10.71 -25.46 10.85
CA SER A 466 9.55 -26.26 11.27
C SER A 466 8.36 -26.10 10.31
N TYR A 467 7.41 -27.04 10.43
CA TYR A 467 6.13 -26.98 9.72
C TYR A 467 5.01 -26.58 10.67
N VAL A 468 4.11 -25.74 10.18
CA VAL A 468 2.85 -25.38 10.85
C VAL A 468 1.69 -25.93 10.03
N ASN A 469 0.74 -26.57 10.72
CA ASN A 469 -0.58 -26.87 10.18
C ASN A 469 -1.49 -25.71 10.56
N GLY A 470 -1.75 -24.82 9.62
CA GLY A 470 -2.61 -23.66 9.80
C GLY A 470 -3.73 -23.62 8.77
N THR A 471 -4.32 -22.44 8.61
CA THR A 471 -5.32 -22.16 7.56
C THR A 471 -4.79 -21.12 6.57
N LEU A 472 -5.20 -21.26 5.30
CA LEU A 472 -4.90 -20.31 4.21
C LEU A 472 -6.16 -19.57 3.79
N CYS A 473 -6.14 -18.25 3.96
CA CYS A 473 -7.18 -17.35 3.47
C CYS A 473 -6.54 -16.13 2.79
N THR A 474 -7.36 -15.22 2.27
CA THR A 474 -6.88 -13.87 1.95
C THR A 474 -6.69 -13.12 3.25
N ILE A 475 -5.51 -12.52 3.42
CA ILE A 475 -5.13 -11.73 4.57
C ILE A 475 -4.87 -10.29 4.12
N HIS A 476 -5.13 -9.33 5.01
CA HIS A 476 -4.74 -7.94 4.80
C HIS A 476 -3.22 -7.80 4.74
N GLY A 477 -2.49 -8.57 5.55
CA GLY A 477 -1.03 -8.60 5.57
C GLY A 477 -0.35 -7.44 6.32
N ASP A 478 -1.13 -6.46 6.79
CA ASP A 478 -0.68 -5.34 7.64
C ASP A 478 -1.85 -4.80 8.48
N LEU A 479 -2.61 -5.71 9.11
CA LEU A 479 -3.78 -5.32 9.89
C LEU A 479 -3.36 -4.66 11.22
N HIS A 480 -3.62 -3.36 11.35
CA HIS A 480 -3.38 -2.58 12.56
C HIS A 480 -4.47 -1.50 12.73
N PRO A 481 -4.62 -0.86 13.90
CA PRO A 481 -5.69 0.10 14.16
C PRO A 481 -5.75 1.29 13.18
N GLY A 482 -4.63 1.68 12.56
CA GLY A 482 -4.62 2.70 11.51
C GLY A 482 -5.21 2.28 10.14
N ASN A 483 -5.35 0.98 9.87
CA ASN A 483 -5.91 0.44 8.62
C ASN A 483 -7.37 -0.03 8.81
N ILE A 484 -7.89 0.09 10.03
CA ILE A 484 -9.27 -0.21 10.39
C ILE A 484 -9.99 1.13 10.56
N MET A 485 -10.95 1.40 9.69
CA MET A 485 -11.74 2.62 9.72
C MET A 485 -13.12 2.34 10.30
N ILE A 486 -13.61 3.27 11.09
CA ILE A 486 -14.95 3.30 11.66
C ILE A 486 -15.72 4.40 10.95
N GLY A 487 -16.65 4.00 10.09
CA GLY A 487 -17.50 4.95 9.38
C GLY A 487 -18.84 5.19 10.09
N PRO A 488 -19.83 5.74 9.37
CA PRO A 488 -21.15 6.03 9.91
C PRO A 488 -21.79 4.79 10.53
N ASN A 489 -22.56 4.99 11.61
CA ASN A 489 -23.21 3.92 12.38
C ASN A 489 -22.24 2.86 12.94
N GLN A 490 -20.97 3.22 13.17
CA GLN A 490 -19.92 2.32 13.66
C GLN A 490 -19.62 1.13 12.72
N SER A 491 -19.93 1.26 11.43
CA SER A 491 -19.58 0.24 10.45
C SER A 491 -18.06 0.15 10.24
N ALA A 492 -17.57 -1.08 10.08
CA ALA A 492 -16.14 -1.37 9.92
C ALA A 492 -15.72 -1.36 8.45
N PHE A 493 -14.59 -0.71 8.17
CA PHE A 493 -13.96 -0.68 6.85
C PHE A 493 -12.46 -0.97 6.95
N LEU A 494 -11.89 -1.53 5.89
CA LEU A 494 -10.46 -1.75 5.74
C LEU A 494 -9.93 -0.88 4.60
N ILE A 495 -8.72 -0.35 4.77
CA ILE A 495 -7.97 0.42 3.77
C ILE A 495 -6.51 -0.06 3.77
N ASP A 496 -5.69 0.44 2.84
CA ASP A 496 -4.28 0.06 2.71
C ASP A 496 -4.06 -1.43 2.37
N PHE A 497 -4.46 -1.80 1.16
CA PHE A 497 -4.36 -3.18 0.68
C PHE A 497 -2.98 -3.52 0.09
N ALA A 498 -1.95 -2.70 0.33
CA ALA A 498 -0.62 -2.85 -0.26
C ALA A 498 0.08 -4.18 0.10
N HIS A 499 -0.33 -4.80 1.22
CA HIS A 499 0.19 -6.08 1.69
C HIS A 499 -0.78 -7.25 1.54
N THR A 500 -1.94 -7.02 0.91
CA THR A 500 -2.97 -8.06 0.74
C THR A 500 -2.46 -9.18 -0.14
N ARG A 501 -2.66 -10.42 0.32
CA ARG A 501 -2.30 -11.64 -0.39
C ARG A 501 -3.06 -12.83 0.19
N ASP A 502 -2.96 -13.99 -0.44
CA ASP A 502 -3.26 -15.24 0.26
C ASP A 502 -2.11 -15.58 1.23
N GLY A 503 -2.44 -16.01 2.44
CA GLY A 503 -1.45 -16.27 3.49
C GLY A 503 -2.06 -16.93 4.72
N HIS A 504 -1.21 -17.14 5.72
CA HIS A 504 -1.63 -17.75 6.98
C HIS A 504 -2.64 -16.88 7.72
N THR A 505 -3.87 -17.38 7.91
CA THR A 505 -5.03 -16.61 8.42
C THR A 505 -4.76 -15.88 9.74
N ILE A 506 -4.08 -16.54 10.68
CA ILE A 506 -3.82 -15.99 12.02
C ILE A 506 -2.86 -14.79 12.00
N PHE A 507 -2.12 -14.59 10.91
CA PHE A 507 -1.15 -13.52 10.77
C PHE A 507 -1.76 -12.12 10.98
N ASP A 508 -2.96 -11.86 10.44
CA ASP A 508 -3.64 -10.57 10.62
C ASP A 508 -3.97 -10.28 12.09
N TRP A 509 -4.49 -11.28 12.81
CA TRP A 509 -4.88 -11.14 14.22
C TRP A 509 -3.68 -10.98 15.14
N VAL A 510 -2.57 -11.65 14.84
CA VAL A 510 -1.32 -11.50 15.58
C VAL A 510 -0.68 -10.14 15.30
N THR A 511 -0.75 -9.65 14.06
CA THR A 511 -0.28 -8.30 13.70
C THR A 511 -1.09 -7.24 14.42
N LEU A 512 -2.41 -7.41 14.51
CA LEU A 512 -3.30 -6.53 15.27
C LEU A 512 -2.98 -6.58 16.76
N GLU A 513 -2.86 -7.77 17.38
CA GLU A 513 -2.46 -7.92 18.79
C GLU A 513 -1.12 -7.21 19.06
N ASN A 514 -0.12 -7.41 18.19
CA ASN A 514 1.20 -6.80 18.30
C ASN A 514 1.11 -5.26 18.28
N SER A 515 0.31 -4.66 17.39
CA SER A 515 0.09 -3.21 17.39
C SER A 515 -0.67 -2.72 18.63
N ILE A 516 -1.68 -3.46 19.12
CA ILE A 516 -2.38 -3.12 20.36
C ILE A 516 -1.43 -3.15 21.56
N LEU A 517 -0.58 -4.18 21.68
CA LEU A 517 0.40 -4.27 22.75
C LEU A 517 1.43 -3.11 22.66
N ASN A 518 1.95 -2.84 21.47
CA ASN A 518 2.99 -1.85 21.22
C ASN A 518 2.51 -0.39 21.37
N ASP A 519 1.37 -0.05 20.76
CA ASP A 519 0.91 1.34 20.62
C ASP A 519 -0.11 1.72 21.70
N TYR A 520 -0.95 0.76 22.12
CA TYR A 520 -2.03 1.03 23.06
C TYR A 520 -1.72 0.60 24.49
N VAL A 521 -1.25 -0.62 24.72
CA VAL A 521 -0.95 -1.08 26.09
C VAL A 521 0.27 -0.35 26.63
N MET A 522 1.37 -0.32 25.88
CA MET A 522 2.61 0.32 26.37
C MET A 522 2.54 1.85 26.47
N SER A 523 1.63 2.52 25.75
CA SER A 523 1.42 3.97 25.93
C SER A 523 0.79 4.35 27.28
N ALA A 524 0.29 3.37 28.05
CA ALA A 524 -0.14 3.54 29.43
C ALA A 524 0.96 3.24 30.47
N THR A 525 2.22 3.13 30.03
CA THR A 525 3.37 2.81 30.89
C THR A 525 4.49 3.83 30.73
N ASP A 526 5.53 3.73 31.56
CA ASP A 526 6.77 4.52 31.42
C ASP A 526 7.73 3.96 30.35
N GLY A 527 7.37 2.84 29.70
CA GLY A 527 8.19 2.19 28.68
C GLY A 527 9.46 1.52 29.20
N SER A 528 9.63 1.37 30.51
CA SER A 528 10.77 0.69 31.14
C SER A 528 10.74 -0.83 30.90
N TRP A 529 11.87 -1.51 31.15
CA TRP A 529 11.91 -2.97 31.18
C TRP A 529 11.01 -3.57 32.27
N ASP A 530 10.85 -2.87 33.39
CA ASP A 530 9.95 -3.31 34.48
C ASP A 530 8.48 -3.19 34.09
N ALA A 531 8.09 -2.12 33.40
CA ALA A 531 6.75 -2.04 32.80
C ALA A 531 6.50 -3.14 31.77
N ALA A 532 7.49 -3.41 30.89
CA ALA A 532 7.39 -4.50 29.93
C ALA A 532 7.22 -5.87 30.64
N ARG A 533 8.02 -6.13 31.70
CA ARG A 533 7.89 -7.35 32.52
C ARG A 533 6.54 -7.42 33.24
N MET A 534 6.03 -6.31 33.79
CA MET A 534 4.70 -6.26 34.40
C MET A 534 3.62 -6.71 33.41
N VAL A 535 3.63 -6.18 32.18
CA VAL A 535 2.67 -6.55 31.14
C VAL A 535 2.82 -8.03 30.76
N VAL A 536 4.05 -8.51 30.54
CA VAL A 536 4.32 -9.92 30.21
C VAL A 536 3.82 -10.87 31.29
N ASN A 537 4.02 -10.56 32.58
CA ASN A 537 3.51 -11.39 33.67
C ASN A 537 1.97 -11.50 33.64
N HIS A 538 1.25 -10.47 33.18
CA HIS A 538 -0.20 -10.54 33.00
C HIS A 538 -0.60 -11.24 31.70
N ILE A 539 0.21 -11.18 30.64
CA ILE A 539 0.01 -12.02 29.45
C ILE A 539 0.18 -13.51 29.81
N ILE A 540 1.08 -13.86 30.74
CA ILE A 540 1.22 -15.24 31.23
C ILE A 540 -0.08 -15.72 31.90
N LYS A 541 -0.68 -14.88 32.76
CA LYS A 541 -2.00 -15.15 33.36
C LYS A 541 -3.07 -15.30 32.28
N LEU A 542 -3.09 -14.41 31.28
CA LEU A 542 -4.00 -14.50 30.13
C LEU A 542 -3.85 -15.83 29.38
N ASN A 543 -2.61 -16.27 29.13
CA ASN A 543 -2.31 -17.56 28.49
C ASN A 543 -2.76 -18.75 29.34
N GLY A 544 -2.76 -18.60 30.67
CA GLY A 544 -3.26 -19.60 31.62
C GLY A 544 -4.78 -19.64 31.75
N GLY A 545 -5.51 -18.67 31.16
CA GLY A 545 -6.95 -18.51 31.39
C GLY A 545 -7.28 -17.98 32.79
N GLU A 546 -6.29 -17.40 33.48
CA GLU A 546 -6.47 -16.84 34.81
C GLU A 546 -7.16 -15.46 34.77
N PHE A 547 -7.82 -15.11 35.87
CA PHE A 547 -8.43 -13.79 36.02
C PHE A 547 -7.36 -12.69 36.05
N ILE A 548 -7.60 -11.62 35.28
CA ILE A 548 -6.77 -10.42 35.25
C ILE A 548 -7.54 -9.31 35.95
N ASP A 549 -6.99 -8.84 37.07
CA ASP A 549 -7.52 -7.65 37.74
C ASP A 549 -7.15 -6.39 36.93
N THR A 550 -8.14 -5.88 36.20
CA THR A 550 -8.01 -4.70 35.34
C THR A 550 -7.86 -3.39 36.13
N THR A 551 -8.08 -3.40 37.44
CA THR A 551 -7.94 -2.21 38.29
C THR A 551 -6.50 -1.90 38.69
N LEU A 552 -5.58 -2.86 38.50
CA LEU A 552 -4.18 -2.75 38.93
C LEU A 552 -3.41 -1.63 38.23
N SER A 553 -3.63 -1.43 36.93
CA SER A 553 -3.10 -0.27 36.20
C SER A 553 -3.84 -0.07 34.87
N PRO A 554 -3.77 1.15 34.28
CA PRO A 554 -4.37 1.41 32.98
C PRO A 554 -3.83 0.50 31.86
N ALA A 555 -2.54 0.12 31.92
CA ALA A 555 -1.96 -0.81 30.95
C ALA A 555 -2.57 -2.22 31.07
N ILE A 556 -2.80 -2.70 32.29
CA ILE A 556 -3.43 -4.00 32.52
C ILE A 556 -4.92 -3.98 32.12
N ALA A 557 -5.63 -2.88 32.34
CA ALA A 557 -6.99 -2.71 31.81
C ALA A 557 -7.03 -2.84 30.28
N ARG A 558 -6.06 -2.26 29.57
CA ARG A 558 -5.97 -2.31 28.10
C ARG A 558 -5.67 -3.71 27.55
N LEU A 559 -5.15 -4.65 28.35
CA LEU A 559 -5.00 -6.06 27.95
C LEU A 559 -6.34 -6.76 27.72
N GLU A 560 -7.45 -6.21 28.21
CA GLU A 560 -8.77 -6.76 27.90
C GLU A 560 -9.04 -6.80 26.38
N THR A 561 -8.59 -5.79 25.62
CA THR A 561 -8.72 -5.78 24.16
C THR A 561 -7.99 -6.96 23.51
N VAL A 562 -6.84 -7.37 24.07
CA VAL A 562 -6.08 -8.53 23.61
C VAL A 562 -6.85 -9.84 23.82
N ARG A 563 -7.59 -9.96 24.92
CA ARG A 563 -8.48 -11.11 25.16
C ARG A 563 -9.52 -11.26 24.03
N TYR A 564 -10.17 -10.17 23.62
CA TYR A 564 -11.14 -10.20 22.52
C TYR A 564 -10.50 -10.57 21.18
N ILE A 565 -9.31 -10.05 20.88
CA ILE A 565 -8.56 -10.44 19.66
C ILE A 565 -8.28 -11.94 19.66
N ARG A 566 -7.88 -12.51 20.80
CA ARG A 566 -7.65 -13.96 20.92
C ARG A 566 -8.94 -14.77 20.82
N GLU A 567 -10.07 -14.28 21.32
CA GLU A 567 -11.37 -14.93 21.09
C GLU A 567 -11.73 -15.01 19.60
N ILE A 568 -11.40 -13.97 18.82
CA ILE A 568 -11.57 -13.97 17.37
C ILE A 568 -10.57 -14.92 16.71
N ALA A 569 -9.29 -14.84 17.09
CA ALA A 569 -8.23 -15.70 16.57
C ALA A 569 -8.51 -17.19 16.81
N ARG A 570 -9.08 -17.55 17.97
CA ARG A 570 -9.51 -18.92 18.29
C ARG A 570 -10.47 -19.49 17.23
N GLN A 571 -11.37 -18.67 16.69
CA GLN A 571 -12.31 -19.08 15.64
C GLN A 571 -11.66 -19.23 14.25
N CYS A 572 -10.41 -18.81 14.11
CA CYS A 572 -9.65 -18.85 12.86
C CYS A 572 -8.55 -19.92 12.87
N LEU A 573 -8.35 -20.61 14.01
CA LEU A 573 -7.38 -21.69 14.13
C LEU A 573 -7.74 -22.86 13.21
N ALA A 574 -6.73 -23.59 12.75
CA ALA A 574 -6.88 -24.79 11.93
C ALA A 574 -7.43 -25.98 12.73
N GLU A 575 -6.96 -26.12 13.96
CA GLU A 575 -7.40 -27.13 14.91
C GLU A 575 -7.87 -26.41 16.18
N ASP A 576 -9.06 -26.77 16.65
CA ASP A 576 -9.68 -26.13 17.81
C ASP A 576 -8.73 -26.14 19.02
N ASP A 577 -8.49 -24.93 19.56
CA ASP A 577 -7.65 -24.66 20.73
C ASP A 577 -6.18 -25.10 20.60
N LYS A 578 -5.69 -25.36 19.38
CA LYS A 578 -4.27 -25.64 19.10
C LYS A 578 -3.49 -24.39 18.72
N TRP A 579 -3.05 -23.64 19.72
CA TRP A 579 -2.40 -22.34 19.56
C TRP A 579 -0.98 -22.34 18.98
N SER A 580 -0.46 -23.49 18.54
CA SER A 580 0.91 -23.58 17.99
C SER A 580 1.13 -22.68 16.76
N GLU A 581 0.15 -22.58 15.85
CA GLU A 581 0.24 -21.69 14.69
C GLU A 581 0.25 -20.21 15.09
N TYR A 582 -0.51 -19.88 16.15
CA TYR A 582 -0.63 -18.54 16.71
C TYR A 582 0.67 -18.08 17.38
N TYR A 583 1.21 -18.89 18.29
CA TYR A 583 2.47 -18.55 18.95
C TYR A 583 3.64 -18.51 17.97
N THR A 584 3.63 -19.35 16.92
CA THR A 584 4.64 -19.27 15.86
C THR A 584 4.60 -17.91 15.17
N ALA A 585 3.41 -17.45 14.76
CA ALA A 585 3.24 -16.10 14.19
C ALA A 585 3.72 -15.00 15.16
N LEU A 586 3.37 -15.13 16.44
CA LEU A 586 3.68 -14.14 17.48
C LEU A 586 5.18 -13.95 17.69
N VAL A 587 5.98 -15.02 17.57
CA VAL A 587 7.45 -14.93 17.62
C VAL A 587 7.98 -13.99 16.54
N PHE A 588 7.56 -14.19 15.28
CA PHE A 588 8.10 -13.42 14.15
C PHE A 588 7.55 -12.00 14.09
N CYS A 589 6.27 -11.79 14.44
CA CYS A 589 5.72 -10.43 14.57
C CYS A 589 6.41 -9.64 15.70
N GLY A 590 6.70 -10.28 16.84
CA GLY A 590 7.44 -9.65 17.93
C GLY A 590 8.87 -9.29 17.54
N LEU A 591 9.59 -10.20 16.87
CA LEU A 591 10.95 -9.95 16.38
C LEU A 591 11.01 -8.88 15.27
N ARG A 592 9.98 -8.78 14.42
CA ARG A 592 9.84 -7.70 13.44
C ARG A 592 9.81 -6.34 14.15
N THR A 593 8.94 -6.20 15.16
CA THR A 593 8.79 -4.95 15.93
C THR A 593 10.08 -4.51 16.62
N LEU A 594 10.92 -5.44 17.08
CA LEU A 594 12.21 -5.13 17.71
C LEU A 594 13.09 -4.22 16.82
N THR A 595 13.02 -4.41 15.50
CA THR A 595 13.84 -3.70 14.51
C THR A 595 13.15 -2.50 13.88
N TRP A 596 11.93 -2.17 14.30
CA TRP A 596 11.18 -1.05 13.78
C TRP A 596 11.53 0.26 14.47
N GLU A 597 12.11 1.20 13.72
CA GLU A 597 12.54 2.50 14.24
C GLU A 597 11.38 3.36 14.76
N THR A 598 10.21 3.25 14.12
CA THR A 598 9.00 4.00 14.47
C THR A 598 8.27 3.44 15.70
N ALA A 599 8.61 2.24 16.17
CA ALA A 599 8.00 1.65 17.35
C ALA A 599 8.56 2.27 18.64
N SER A 600 7.68 2.52 19.61
CA SER A 600 8.06 3.06 20.91
C SER A 600 9.12 2.19 21.59
N ILE A 601 10.02 2.80 22.37
CA ILE A 601 11.06 2.06 23.10
C ILE A 601 10.43 0.99 24.02
N GLY A 602 9.38 1.36 24.77
CA GLY A 602 8.64 0.43 25.63
C GLY A 602 7.98 -0.70 24.85
N GLY A 603 7.39 -0.39 23.70
CA GLY A 603 6.79 -1.37 22.80
C GLY A 603 7.80 -2.38 22.26
N ARG A 604 8.98 -1.92 21.81
CA ARG A 604 10.08 -2.81 21.37
C ARG A 604 10.59 -3.73 22.49
N ARG A 605 10.73 -3.20 23.71
CA ARG A 605 11.08 -3.99 24.90
C ARG A 605 10.03 -5.07 25.20
N LEU A 606 8.75 -4.70 25.16
CA LEU A 606 7.65 -5.65 25.36
C LEU A 606 7.63 -6.74 24.28
N MET A 607 7.77 -6.38 23.00
CA MET A 607 7.70 -7.33 21.89
C MET A 607 8.86 -8.33 21.90
N TYR A 608 10.05 -7.92 22.34
CA TYR A 608 11.15 -8.85 22.61
C TYR A 608 10.76 -9.92 23.65
N LEU A 609 10.20 -9.50 24.79
CA LEU A 609 9.77 -10.44 25.83
C LEU A 609 8.59 -11.31 25.40
N VAL A 610 7.63 -10.76 24.65
CA VAL A 610 6.49 -11.50 24.08
C VAL A 610 6.97 -12.57 23.10
N ALA A 611 7.95 -12.28 22.25
CA ALA A 611 8.55 -13.29 21.37
C ALA A 611 9.20 -14.42 22.17
N GLY A 612 9.98 -14.11 23.22
CA GLY A 612 10.56 -15.13 24.10
C GLY A 612 9.51 -15.95 24.85
N LEU A 613 8.42 -15.31 25.30
CA LEU A 613 7.28 -15.96 25.92
C LEU A 613 6.58 -16.92 24.93
N ALA A 614 6.35 -16.51 23.69
CA ALA A 614 5.74 -17.36 22.67
C ALA A 614 6.60 -18.60 22.38
N ILE A 615 7.93 -18.47 22.32
CA ILE A 615 8.85 -19.62 22.21
C ILE A 615 8.74 -20.55 23.42
N ARG A 616 8.60 -19.99 24.63
CA ARG A 616 8.36 -20.80 25.84
C ARG A 616 7.09 -21.62 25.69
N GLU A 617 5.97 -21.00 25.32
CA GLU A 617 4.68 -21.68 25.17
C GLU A 617 4.74 -22.79 24.11
N LEU A 618 5.43 -22.57 22.98
CA LEU A 618 5.67 -23.60 21.97
C LEU A 618 6.46 -24.80 22.54
N ARG A 619 7.51 -24.55 23.33
CA ARG A 619 8.38 -25.60 23.90
C ARG A 619 7.76 -26.35 25.07
N THR A 620 6.84 -25.75 25.81
CA THR A 620 6.24 -26.34 27.02
C THR A 620 4.89 -26.99 26.75
N ARG A 621 3.99 -26.30 26.04
CA ARG A 621 2.60 -26.75 25.83
C ARG A 621 2.40 -27.51 24.52
N PHE A 622 3.22 -27.24 23.51
CA PHE A 622 3.03 -27.76 22.15
C PHE A 622 4.24 -28.53 21.61
N ARG A 623 4.92 -29.30 22.48
CA ARG A 623 6.02 -30.17 22.05
C ARG A 623 5.56 -31.05 20.88
N PRO A 624 6.31 -31.10 19.77
CA PRO A 624 6.09 -32.12 18.76
C PRO A 624 6.19 -33.49 19.45
N SER A 625 5.18 -34.35 19.28
CA SER A 625 5.33 -35.76 19.62
C SER A 625 6.50 -36.30 18.79
N SER A 626 7.39 -37.06 19.44
CA SER A 626 8.61 -37.66 18.87
C SER A 626 8.38 -38.66 17.72
N SER A 627 7.20 -38.64 17.09
CA SER A 627 6.76 -39.51 16.01
C SER A 627 6.58 -38.79 14.67
N SER A 628 6.90 -37.48 14.57
CA SER A 628 6.82 -36.72 13.32
C SER A 628 8.11 -35.99 12.94
N GLU A 629 9.27 -36.52 13.35
CA GLU A 629 10.52 -36.24 12.63
C GLU A 629 10.39 -36.82 11.22
N THR A 630 9.81 -36.04 10.32
CA THR A 630 10.05 -36.23 8.89
C THR A 630 11.46 -35.70 8.65
N PRO A 631 12.41 -36.52 8.16
CA PRO A 631 13.77 -36.08 7.98
C PRO A 631 13.82 -34.82 7.11
N SER A 632 14.78 -33.95 7.42
CA SER A 632 15.12 -32.84 6.54
C SER A 632 15.44 -33.41 5.14
N PRO A 633 15.10 -32.74 4.04
CA PRO A 633 15.55 -33.16 2.70
C PRO A 633 17.07 -33.39 2.64
N ASP A 634 17.84 -32.72 3.52
CA ASP A 634 19.29 -32.88 3.64
C ASP A 634 19.74 -34.25 4.20
N ASP A 635 18.87 -35.04 4.85
CA ASP A 635 19.23 -36.36 5.39
C ASP A 635 19.07 -37.51 4.38
N THR A 636 18.36 -37.27 3.28
CA THR A 636 18.05 -38.28 2.25
C THR A 636 19.09 -38.40 1.12
N ASP A 637 20.04 -37.46 1.01
CA ASP A 637 21.05 -37.46 -0.06
C ASP A 637 22.37 -38.17 0.31
N MET A 638 22.47 -38.78 1.49
CA MET A 638 23.67 -39.52 1.95
C MET A 638 23.66 -41.03 1.60
N SER A 639 22.73 -41.52 0.77
CA SER A 639 22.63 -42.97 0.50
C SER A 639 22.49 -43.39 -0.98
N LEU A 640 22.91 -42.54 -1.93
CA LEU A 640 23.07 -42.95 -3.34
C LEU A 640 24.48 -42.68 -3.84
N SER A 641 25.43 -43.44 -3.32
CA SER A 641 26.69 -43.75 -4.01
C SER A 641 27.12 -45.17 -3.69
N LEU A 642 26.67 -46.11 -4.52
CA LEU A 642 27.34 -47.38 -4.83
C LEU A 642 27.15 -47.67 -6.33
#